data_AF-A0A7N8WIH8-F1
#
_entry.id   AF-A0A7N8WIH8-F1
#
_cell.length_a   1.000
_cell.length_b   1.000
_cell.length_c   1.000
_cell.angle_alpha   90.00
_cell.angle_beta   90.00
_cell.angle_gamma   90.00
#
_symmetry.space_group_name_H-M   'P 1'
#
loop_
_entity.id
_entity.type
_entity.pdbx_description
1 polymer ?
#
loop_
_entity_poly.entity_id
_entity_poly.type
_entity_poly.pdbx_seq_one_letter_code
_entity_poly.pdbx_strand_id
1 'polypeptide(L)'
;ARSRKSSGRPKLFPFEDYGGHCSLSLAPIFVDIGAGGWSPLDTDHYRWLQVDLGSRKQVVAIVTQGRYSSSDWVSKYRLLYSDTQKNWRPYLQDGNIWTFEGNVNSEGVVRHELQHPVQAHYIRFIPLDWSREGRIGLRLELYGCSYWADVVSFDGHSVISYRFRSKKMKIVKDVISLKFRTMAGDGVLLHGEGQQGDYISLELRRARLQLNINLGSNQYGSIQGHTSVTSGSLLDDDHWHSVVIERYRRNVNFTLDHHTQQFRTNGEFDHLDLDYEISFGGLPLSTKQSSGGRVNFVGCMEGITYNGENITNLVRRKKVDTSSFHNLTFSCMESNSFPVFFNSSSFLRLPGQTDSDSLSVSLSFRTWNPNGLLMFTALTDGWVEVAVTEGKVTVYMNVTQKNTRIDISSGSGLNDGQWHTVHVNALENYAMLTIDGDEASTVRTAIPIQIQTGGTYYFGGYFLHPNNRSPQHSFQGCMQMIHIDDHLADLRAVEQGHIGTFENVSLDMCAIIDRCVLNHCEHGGRCSQTWDTFSCNCSGTGYTGATCHTSMYQQSCEEYNHQGKSTGSYWIDPDGSGPIAPFRVSCEMTGKISLIIRERVSLCPYCLCVQVLSVTNSAEYCEQYVAYTCRMSRLLNTPDGIPFTWWVGRANERHSYWGGSGPGIQKCSCGIEHNCTDPKHYCNCDADLRSWREDSGLLVYKDHLPVSQVVVGDKNRAGSEAKLTIGPLKCHGDRNYWNAASFTSPASYLHFPSVRGESSTDISFYFKTSSIHGVFLANLGTTSFLHIELRGSMVVFSFDVGSERVELSVHSPMPLNDNQWHRVEVEKNIKEVVLQLNRQYRDVRPTPPQGHTKQEFYSELYVGASSGQRGFLGCMRALKINGVIFDLEERAKAIPGVNPGCQGHCSSYGMHCRNGGKCVEQYNGYSCDCSLTAYDGPFCTDDVGGYFETGTVVRYDFLQEAGSFALREVKSLSGAGLPSGANLTREVLVFSFSTSSTPSILVYISSRTQDYLAVVLRHNGTLQIRYSLGGLTEPYTIDVDHRNMANGQPHSINLTRNLREIRLQLDHYPVSTYTLPEASDTQFNLVKSIFLGKVFETGQIDPILIERYNTPGFVGCLSRVQLNGMAPLKAALRSGVAAPISILGILVPSNCGASPLTISPMASASDPWHIEVYLSTAGVVFPFNEDRAIGNGVDRNFAIIGGIISMVIFTVLCIMVFVIRHTFRHKGSYHTNEAKGAESADCADAAIIVNDPAFSETIDESKKEWFI
;
A
#
# COMPACT_ATOMS: atom_id res chain seq x y z
N ALA A 1 56.57 19.40 -6.00
CA ALA A 1 57.49 19.68 -7.12
C ALA A 1 56.68 19.92 -8.40
N ARG A 2 57.01 20.96 -9.17
CA ARG A 2 56.33 21.42 -10.39
C ARG A 2 56.12 20.29 -11.42
N SER A 3 54.90 20.13 -11.93
CA SER A 3 54.65 19.46 -13.22
C SER A 3 54.11 20.48 -14.22
N ARG A 4 54.72 20.48 -15.40
CA ARG A 4 54.63 21.50 -16.45
C ARG A 4 53.39 21.30 -17.32
N LYS A 5 52.92 22.43 -17.88
CA LYS A 5 52.13 22.58 -19.10
C LYS A 5 52.25 21.37 -20.05
N SER A 6 51.13 20.67 -20.30
CA SER A 6 50.90 20.05 -21.61
C SER A 6 49.68 20.73 -22.24
N SER A 7 49.95 21.53 -23.26
CA SER A 7 48.92 22.20 -24.07
C SER A 7 48.64 21.33 -25.30
N GLY A 8 47.65 20.45 -25.20
CA GLY A 8 47.09 19.73 -26.34
C GLY A 8 45.73 20.32 -26.69
N ARG A 9 45.62 21.06 -27.80
CA ARG A 9 44.32 21.49 -28.34
C ARG A 9 43.57 20.26 -28.88
N PRO A 10 42.31 20.00 -28.49
CA PRO A 10 41.46 19.05 -29.21
C PRO A 10 41.05 19.68 -30.55
N LYS A 11 41.31 18.99 -31.66
CA LYS A 11 40.67 19.29 -32.95
C LYS A 11 39.26 18.67 -32.95
N LEU A 12 38.22 19.49 -32.92
CA LEU A 12 36.85 19.11 -33.25
C LEU A 12 36.58 19.45 -34.72
N PHE A 13 36.05 18.50 -35.49
CA PHE A 13 35.37 18.79 -36.75
C PHE A 13 34.01 19.47 -36.43
N PRO A 14 33.61 20.53 -37.15
CA PRO A 14 32.35 21.20 -36.89
C PRO A 14 31.21 20.42 -37.52
N PHE A 15 30.19 20.09 -36.73
CA PHE A 15 28.84 19.86 -37.24
C PHE A 15 27.93 20.90 -36.60
N GLU A 16 27.25 21.68 -37.44
CA GLU A 16 26.23 22.63 -37.05
C GLU A 16 24.99 21.86 -36.60
N ASP A 17 24.56 22.02 -35.33
CA ASP A 17 23.23 21.62 -34.90
C ASP A 17 22.48 22.83 -34.34
N TYR A 18 21.37 23.14 -35.00
CA TYR A 18 20.43 24.17 -34.62
C TYR A 18 19.54 23.66 -33.48
N GLY A 19 19.72 24.22 -32.28
CA GLY A 19 18.69 24.23 -31.23
C GLY A 19 18.80 23.14 -30.19
N GLY A 20 19.50 23.44 -29.08
CA GLY A 20 19.11 23.16 -27.69
C GLY A 20 18.84 21.72 -27.21
N HIS A 21 18.72 20.73 -28.09
CA HIS A 21 18.44 19.34 -27.75
C HIS A 21 19.57 18.45 -28.25
N CYS A 22 20.16 17.71 -27.32
CA CYS A 22 21.21 16.74 -27.57
C CYS A 22 20.56 15.52 -28.27
N SER A 23 20.44 15.52 -29.60
CA SER A 23 19.93 14.37 -30.37
C SER A 23 21.07 13.54 -30.98
N LEU A 24 21.06 12.24 -30.65
CA LEU A 24 21.63 11.09 -31.38
C LEU A 24 23.14 10.96 -31.65
N SER A 25 24.01 11.88 -31.24
CA SER A 25 25.46 11.63 -31.26
C SER A 25 26.14 11.88 -29.91
N LEU A 26 26.12 10.87 -29.04
CA LEU A 26 26.96 10.84 -27.84
C LEU A 26 28.41 10.60 -28.29
N ALA A 27 29.28 11.61 -28.14
CA ALA A 27 30.71 11.47 -28.39
C ALA A 27 31.47 11.36 -27.05
N PRO A 28 32.48 10.49 -26.96
CA PRO A 28 33.38 10.47 -25.81
C PRO A 28 34.14 11.78 -25.71
N ILE A 29 34.08 12.42 -24.55
CA ILE A 29 34.93 13.55 -24.19
C ILE A 29 36.26 12.94 -23.71
N PHE A 30 37.15 12.64 -24.66
CA PHE A 30 38.42 11.97 -24.38
C PHE A 30 39.27 12.75 -23.37
N VAL A 31 39.62 12.10 -22.25
CA VAL A 31 40.66 12.54 -21.33
C VAL A 31 41.83 11.57 -21.50
N ASP A 32 42.91 12.01 -22.15
CA ASP A 32 44.10 11.17 -22.39
C ASP A 32 44.92 11.03 -21.10
N ILE A 33 44.52 10.07 -20.26
CA ILE A 33 45.30 9.62 -19.11
C ILE A 33 46.08 8.41 -19.62
N GLY A 34 47.38 8.57 -19.86
CA GLY A 34 48.22 7.58 -20.56
C GLY A 34 48.14 6.14 -20.03
N ALA A 35 48.86 5.21 -20.69
CA ALA A 35 48.69 3.73 -20.71
C ALA A 35 48.45 2.94 -19.39
N GLY A 36 48.41 3.58 -18.21
CA GLY A 36 48.06 2.96 -16.93
C GLY A 36 47.12 3.77 -16.03
N GLY A 37 46.34 4.76 -16.47
CA GLY A 37 45.32 5.44 -15.63
C GLY A 37 45.87 6.39 -14.54
N TRP A 38 44.98 7.12 -13.86
CA TRP A 38 45.30 8.10 -12.81
C TRP A 38 45.48 7.42 -11.45
N SER A 39 46.50 7.83 -10.69
CA SER A 39 46.72 7.45 -9.31
C SER A 39 47.47 8.58 -8.59
N PRO A 40 47.00 9.08 -7.42
CA PRO A 40 47.68 10.12 -6.67
C PRO A 40 48.95 9.59 -5.98
N LEU A 41 49.86 10.50 -5.63
CA LEU A 41 51.11 10.16 -4.93
C LEU A 41 50.83 9.60 -3.53
N ASP A 42 49.95 10.28 -2.79
CA ASP A 42 49.48 9.88 -1.48
C ASP A 42 48.04 9.35 -1.60
N THR A 43 47.69 8.36 -0.79
CA THR A 43 46.33 7.83 -0.69
C THR A 43 45.68 8.34 0.59
N ASP A 44 45.12 9.54 0.50
CA ASP A 44 44.31 10.16 1.55
C ASP A 44 42.94 10.58 0.99
N HIS A 45 42.02 10.97 1.88
CA HIS A 45 40.65 11.37 1.52
C HIS A 45 40.55 12.79 0.92
N TYR A 46 41.68 13.48 0.73
CA TYR A 46 41.72 14.84 0.18
C TYR A 46 42.15 14.87 -1.29
N ARG A 47 42.47 13.70 -1.88
CA ARG A 47 42.84 13.60 -3.30
C ARG A 47 41.62 13.63 -4.19
N TRP A 48 41.76 14.28 -5.34
CA TRP A 48 40.73 14.36 -6.35
C TRP A 48 41.34 14.40 -7.76
N LEU A 49 40.55 14.00 -8.74
CA LEU A 49 40.88 14.15 -10.17
C LEU A 49 39.98 15.21 -10.78
N GLN A 50 40.56 16.30 -11.31
CA GLN A 50 39.82 17.34 -12.01
C GLN A 50 39.99 17.20 -13.52
N VAL A 51 38.88 17.31 -14.23
CA VAL A 51 38.79 17.34 -15.68
C VAL A 51 38.36 18.74 -16.12
N ASP A 52 39.14 19.34 -17.01
CA ASP A 52 38.80 20.57 -17.74
C ASP A 52 38.24 20.19 -19.11
N LEU A 53 36.97 20.57 -19.37
CA LEU A 53 36.25 20.24 -20.60
C LEU A 53 36.53 21.25 -21.74
N GLY A 54 37.34 22.29 -21.46
CA GLY A 54 37.74 23.38 -22.37
C GLY A 54 36.64 24.36 -22.75
N SER A 55 35.37 23.99 -22.60
CA SER A 55 34.16 24.81 -22.77
C SER A 55 33.03 24.21 -21.94
N ARG A 56 31.93 24.95 -21.73
CA ARG A 56 30.74 24.39 -21.08
C ARG A 56 30.20 23.23 -21.91
N LYS A 57 30.03 22.07 -21.27
CA LYS A 57 29.42 20.87 -21.85
C LYS A 57 28.23 20.45 -21.02
N GLN A 58 27.29 19.77 -21.66
CA GLN A 58 26.22 19.04 -21.00
C GLN A 58 26.63 17.57 -20.92
N VAL A 59 26.99 17.10 -19.73
CA VAL A 59 27.44 15.74 -19.44
C VAL A 59 26.25 14.89 -19.02
N VAL A 60 26.11 13.69 -19.60
CA VAL A 60 24.96 12.79 -19.41
C VAL A 60 25.33 11.41 -18.87
N ALA A 61 26.58 10.97 -19.04
CA ALA A 61 27.04 9.70 -18.50
C ALA A 61 28.53 9.73 -18.17
N ILE A 62 28.91 8.84 -17.25
CA ILE A 62 30.25 8.69 -16.72
C ILE A 62 30.64 7.21 -16.79
N VAL A 63 31.86 6.94 -17.22
CA VAL A 63 32.40 5.57 -17.28
C VAL A 63 33.71 5.52 -16.50
N THR A 64 33.80 4.59 -15.55
CA THR A 64 35.00 4.35 -14.73
C THR A 64 35.55 2.95 -14.94
N GLN A 65 36.87 2.83 -14.89
CA GLN A 65 37.59 1.56 -14.90
C GLN A 65 38.77 1.65 -13.94
N GLY A 66 39.14 0.56 -13.26
CA GLY A 66 40.34 0.55 -12.42
C GLY A 66 41.62 0.66 -13.24
N ARG A 67 42.76 0.88 -12.59
CA ARG A 67 44.05 1.01 -13.26
C ARG A 67 44.46 -0.32 -13.89
N TYR A 68 44.89 -0.29 -15.15
CA TYR A 68 45.22 -1.49 -15.92
C TYR A 68 46.29 -2.36 -15.24
N SER A 69 46.03 -3.67 -15.15
CA SER A 69 46.96 -4.66 -14.59
C SER A 69 47.50 -4.32 -13.19
N SER A 70 46.70 -3.67 -12.33
CA SER A 70 47.05 -3.42 -10.93
C SER A 70 45.93 -3.80 -9.95
N SER A 71 46.21 -3.70 -8.65
CA SER A 71 45.19 -3.76 -7.59
C SER A 71 44.58 -2.39 -7.26
N ASP A 72 44.90 -1.34 -8.05
CA ASP A 72 44.48 0.04 -7.78
C ASP A 72 43.15 0.34 -8.48
N TRP A 73 42.06 0.43 -7.73
CA TRP A 73 40.76 0.87 -8.24
C TRP A 73 39.95 1.60 -7.18
N VAL A 74 39.11 2.54 -7.61
CA VAL A 74 38.15 3.24 -6.74
C VAL A 74 36.85 2.45 -6.67
N SER A 75 36.42 2.08 -5.46
CA SER A 75 35.18 1.35 -5.22
C SER A 75 33.99 2.27 -4.98
N LYS A 76 34.20 3.50 -4.48
CA LYS A 76 33.15 4.52 -4.29
C LYS A 76 33.68 5.93 -4.57
N TYR A 77 32.88 6.78 -5.23
CA TYR A 77 33.27 8.15 -5.52
C TYR A 77 32.09 9.14 -5.54
N ARG A 78 32.40 10.44 -5.45
CA ARG A 78 31.44 11.55 -5.67
C ARG A 78 31.89 12.42 -6.83
N LEU A 79 30.92 13.12 -7.41
CA LEU A 79 31.11 14.09 -8.48
C LEU A 79 30.88 15.51 -7.95
N LEU A 80 31.82 16.41 -8.18
CA LEU A 80 31.60 17.85 -8.07
C LEU A 80 31.76 18.50 -9.44
N TYR A 81 31.07 19.60 -9.69
CA TYR A 81 31.14 20.33 -10.95
C TYR A 81 31.12 21.85 -10.75
N SER A 82 31.69 22.58 -11.71
CA SER A 82 31.80 24.04 -11.68
C SER A 82 31.94 24.64 -13.08
N ASP A 83 31.56 25.90 -13.25
CA ASP A 83 31.79 26.67 -14.49
C ASP A 83 33.07 27.53 -14.45
N THR A 84 33.57 27.88 -13.26
CA THR A 84 34.65 28.89 -13.06
C THR A 84 35.88 28.33 -12.34
N GLN A 85 35.96 27.00 -12.16
CA GLN A 85 36.98 26.32 -11.36
C GLN A 85 36.94 26.67 -9.86
N LYS A 86 35.92 27.43 -9.45
CA LYS A 86 35.62 27.83 -8.07
C LYS A 86 34.16 27.52 -7.74
N ASN A 87 33.74 27.66 -6.49
CA ASN A 87 32.37 27.42 -6.04
C ASN A 87 31.83 26.07 -6.55
N TRP A 88 32.38 24.97 -6.04
CA TRP A 88 32.05 23.62 -6.49
C TRP A 88 30.66 23.21 -6.04
N ARG A 89 29.88 22.62 -6.95
CA ARG A 89 28.57 22.05 -6.64
C ARG A 89 28.64 20.52 -6.65
N PRO A 90 28.18 19.82 -5.60
CA PRO A 90 28.07 18.38 -5.64
C PRO A 90 26.94 17.94 -6.59
N TYR A 91 27.13 16.79 -7.24
CA TYR A 91 26.03 16.14 -7.94
C TYR A 91 25.01 15.59 -6.92
N LEU A 92 23.75 15.98 -7.12
CA LEU A 92 22.64 15.55 -6.29
C LEU A 92 21.78 14.55 -7.06
N GLN A 93 21.33 13.51 -6.37
CA GLN A 93 20.36 12.54 -6.86
C GLN A 93 19.34 12.29 -5.76
N ASP A 94 18.06 12.37 -6.11
CA ASP A 94 16.92 12.25 -5.18
C ASP A 94 17.07 13.15 -3.93
N GLY A 95 17.58 14.37 -4.13
CA GLY A 95 17.76 15.38 -3.08
C GLY A 95 18.98 15.18 -2.17
N ASN A 96 19.83 14.17 -2.40
CA ASN A 96 21.02 13.89 -1.58
C ASN A 96 22.32 13.98 -2.38
N ILE A 97 23.44 14.26 -1.71
CA ILE A 97 24.78 14.19 -2.32
C ILE A 97 25.06 12.74 -2.70
N TRP A 98 25.07 12.48 -4.01
CA TRP A 98 25.11 11.10 -4.49
C TRP A 98 26.49 10.49 -4.36
N THR A 99 26.53 9.21 -4.00
CA THR A 99 27.74 8.40 -3.98
C THR A 99 27.61 7.32 -5.04
N PHE A 100 28.49 7.35 -6.03
CA PHE A 100 28.53 6.36 -7.10
C PHE A 100 29.31 5.13 -6.64
N GLU A 101 28.74 3.95 -6.89
CA GLU A 101 29.47 2.69 -6.80
C GLU A 101 30.43 2.59 -7.99
N GLY A 102 31.71 2.43 -7.68
CA GLY A 102 32.80 2.36 -8.64
C GLY A 102 33.12 0.92 -9.02
N ASN A 103 34.41 0.64 -9.19
CA ASN A 103 34.91 -0.61 -9.70
C ASN A 103 35.14 -1.63 -8.58
N VAL A 104 34.93 -2.91 -8.88
CA VAL A 104 35.27 -4.04 -7.98
C VAL A 104 36.60 -4.69 -8.31
N ASN A 105 37.19 -4.35 -9.46
CA ASN A 105 38.48 -4.84 -9.94
C ASN A 105 39.08 -3.84 -10.96
N SER A 106 40.28 -4.14 -11.49
CA SER A 106 41.00 -3.28 -12.44
C SER A 106 40.50 -3.33 -13.89
N GLU A 107 39.75 -4.36 -14.29
CA GLU A 107 39.39 -4.61 -15.70
C GLU A 107 37.92 -4.32 -16.03
N GLY A 108 37.01 -4.46 -15.06
CA GLY A 108 35.58 -4.25 -15.23
C GLY A 108 35.26 -2.78 -15.46
N VAL A 109 34.52 -2.49 -16.53
CA VAL A 109 34.03 -1.15 -16.85
C VAL A 109 32.70 -0.92 -16.15
N VAL A 110 32.58 0.20 -15.45
CA VAL A 110 31.34 0.61 -14.76
C VAL A 110 30.85 1.89 -15.41
N ARG A 111 29.59 1.87 -15.87
CA ARG A 111 28.95 3.02 -16.53
C ARG A 111 27.74 3.46 -15.72
N HIS A 112 27.67 4.76 -15.45
CA HIS A 112 26.54 5.41 -14.80
C HIS A 112 25.95 6.46 -15.74
N GLU A 113 24.66 6.33 -16.04
CA GLU A 113 23.89 7.39 -16.69
C GLU A 113 23.39 8.35 -15.60
N LEU A 114 23.62 9.65 -15.80
CA LEU A 114 23.20 10.65 -14.82
C LEU A 114 21.69 10.85 -14.94
N GLN A 115 20.97 10.71 -13.82
CA GLN A 115 19.53 11.01 -13.72
C GLN A 115 19.20 12.40 -14.31
N HIS A 116 20.09 13.36 -14.06
CA HIS A 116 20.00 14.71 -14.58
C HIS A 116 21.31 15.14 -15.26
N PRO A 117 21.27 15.67 -16.50
CA PRO A 117 22.47 16.16 -17.17
C PRO A 117 23.14 17.31 -16.41
N VAL A 118 24.46 17.25 -16.27
CA VAL A 118 25.26 18.30 -15.62
C VAL A 118 25.78 19.27 -16.67
N GLN A 119 25.49 20.56 -16.51
CA GLN A 119 26.09 21.62 -17.32
C GLN A 119 27.29 22.20 -16.57
N ALA A 120 28.49 21.96 -17.09
CA ALA A 120 29.72 22.36 -16.42
C ALA A 120 30.87 22.57 -17.41
N HIS A 121 31.87 23.33 -16.97
CA HIS A 121 33.17 23.45 -17.63
C HIS A 121 34.22 22.55 -16.96
N TYR A 122 34.13 22.39 -15.64
CA TYR A 122 35.02 21.60 -14.83
C TYR A 122 34.27 20.53 -14.06
N ILE A 123 34.85 19.34 -13.97
CA ILE A 123 34.32 18.22 -13.19
C ILE A 123 35.41 17.68 -12.30
N ARG A 124 35.11 17.45 -11.02
CA ARG A 124 36.01 16.83 -10.03
C ARG A 124 35.44 15.48 -9.58
N PHE A 125 36.31 14.48 -9.58
CA PHE A 125 36.08 13.14 -9.05
C PHE A 125 36.73 13.05 -7.67
N ILE A 126 35.91 12.76 -6.66
CA ILE A 126 36.33 12.63 -5.27
C ILE A 126 36.22 11.16 -4.86
N PRO A 127 37.34 10.40 -4.78
CA PRO A 127 37.34 9.05 -4.25
C PRO A 127 36.91 9.04 -2.78
N LEU A 128 35.98 8.16 -2.43
CA LEU A 128 35.56 7.93 -1.05
C LEU A 128 36.12 6.62 -0.48
N ASP A 129 36.19 5.59 -1.31
CA ASP A 129 36.69 4.27 -0.93
C ASP A 129 37.39 3.62 -2.14
N TRP A 130 38.33 2.71 -1.87
CA TRP A 130 39.18 2.08 -2.87
C TRP A 130 39.58 0.65 -2.48
N SER A 131 40.25 -0.04 -3.39
CA SER A 131 40.76 -1.40 -3.18
C SER A 131 41.54 -1.54 -1.88
N ARG A 132 41.17 -2.53 -1.05
CA ARG A 132 41.89 -2.84 0.20
C ARG A 132 43.32 -3.32 -0.03
N GLU A 133 43.58 -3.93 -1.18
CA GLU A 133 44.88 -4.50 -1.56
C GLU A 133 45.71 -3.56 -2.46
N GLY A 134 45.21 -2.35 -2.74
CA GLY A 134 45.84 -1.41 -3.63
C GLY A 134 45.64 0.05 -3.21
N ARG A 135 45.81 0.95 -4.18
CA ARG A 135 45.67 2.41 -4.01
C ARG A 135 44.50 2.95 -4.82
N ILE A 136 44.28 4.25 -4.69
CA ILE A 136 43.38 4.99 -5.58
C ILE A 136 43.89 4.84 -7.02
N GLY A 137 43.06 4.26 -7.90
CA GLY A 137 43.34 4.07 -9.32
C GLY A 137 42.08 4.30 -10.16
N LEU A 138 42.18 5.10 -11.21
CA LEU A 138 41.02 5.45 -12.03
C LEU A 138 41.39 5.69 -13.50
N ARG A 139 40.66 5.06 -14.40
CA ARG A 139 40.47 5.45 -15.80
C ARG A 139 39.05 5.98 -15.94
N LEU A 140 38.89 7.05 -16.69
CA LEU A 140 37.65 7.80 -16.75
C LEU A 140 37.32 8.20 -18.19
N GLU A 141 36.05 8.09 -18.55
CA GLU A 141 35.50 8.66 -19.77
C GLU A 141 34.17 9.37 -19.47
N LEU A 142 33.94 10.53 -20.09
CA LEU A 142 32.73 11.34 -19.93
C LEU A 142 31.98 11.41 -21.26
N TYR A 143 30.65 11.34 -21.21
CA TYR A 143 29.79 11.40 -22.39
C TYR A 143 28.87 12.63 -22.30
N GLY A 144 28.75 13.38 -23.40
CA GLY A 144 27.96 14.60 -23.43
C GLY A 144 28.01 15.37 -24.76
N CYS A 145 27.45 16.57 -24.78
CA CYS A 145 27.46 17.50 -25.93
C CYS A 145 27.93 18.91 -25.55
N SER A 146 28.33 19.71 -26.55
CA SER A 146 28.71 21.11 -26.36
C SER A 146 27.51 21.97 -26.00
N TYR A 147 27.67 22.87 -25.04
CA TYR A 147 26.62 23.80 -24.60
C TYR A 147 27.10 25.25 -24.72
N TRP A 148 26.27 26.12 -25.31
CA TRP A 148 26.54 27.56 -25.41
C TRP A 148 25.24 28.37 -25.30
N ALA A 149 25.29 29.49 -24.58
CA ALA A 149 24.18 30.42 -24.41
C ALA A 149 24.69 31.86 -24.27
N ASP A 150 23.89 32.83 -24.72
CA ASP A 150 24.14 34.25 -24.47
C ASP A 150 23.81 34.59 -23.01
N VAL A 151 24.66 35.38 -22.35
CA VAL A 151 24.51 35.80 -20.94
C VAL A 151 24.32 37.31 -20.87
N VAL A 152 23.48 37.78 -19.95
CA VAL A 152 23.29 39.19 -19.60
C VAL A 152 23.46 39.36 -18.09
N SER A 153 24.22 40.37 -17.67
CA SER A 153 24.39 40.72 -16.26
C SER A 153 23.44 41.85 -15.84
N PHE A 154 22.95 41.76 -14.61
CA PHE A 154 22.05 42.70 -13.97
C PHE A 154 22.68 43.19 -12.66
N ASP A 155 22.74 44.50 -12.50
CA ASP A 155 23.38 45.21 -11.38
C ASP A 155 22.37 45.79 -10.38
N GLY A 156 21.10 45.36 -10.44
CA GLY A 156 19.99 45.91 -9.66
C GLY A 156 19.40 47.21 -10.23
N HIS A 157 20.02 47.81 -11.24
CA HIS A 157 19.50 49.02 -11.90
C HIS A 157 19.05 48.74 -13.33
N SER A 158 19.64 47.74 -13.98
CA SER A 158 19.35 47.29 -15.34
C SER A 158 18.04 46.51 -15.42
N VAL A 159 17.13 46.87 -16.35
CA VAL A 159 15.84 46.17 -16.57
C VAL A 159 15.52 46.01 -18.05
N ILE A 160 15.27 44.77 -18.51
CA ILE A 160 14.91 44.42 -19.90
C ILE A 160 13.42 44.52 -20.15
N SER A 161 12.98 45.63 -20.73
CA SER A 161 11.62 45.81 -21.24
C SER A 161 11.49 45.30 -22.68
N TYR A 162 10.76 44.21 -22.87
CA TYR A 162 10.37 43.70 -24.18
C TYR A 162 8.94 44.15 -24.51
N ARG A 163 8.80 44.96 -25.56
CA ARG A 163 7.49 45.47 -26.01
C ARG A 163 6.87 44.59 -27.08
N PHE A 164 5.59 44.24 -26.90
CA PHE A 164 4.82 43.47 -27.86
C PHE A 164 4.50 44.30 -29.11
N ARG A 165 4.39 43.63 -30.27
CA ARG A 165 4.04 44.30 -31.54
C ARG A 165 2.61 44.88 -31.52
N SER A 166 1.72 44.29 -30.73
CA SER A 166 0.31 44.70 -30.59
C SER A 166 0.08 45.35 -29.23
N LYS A 167 -0.68 46.46 -29.19
CA LYS A 167 -0.91 47.23 -27.95
C LYS A 167 -1.75 46.52 -26.88
N LYS A 168 -2.46 45.45 -27.24
CA LYS A 168 -3.22 44.57 -26.34
C LYS A 168 -3.05 43.13 -26.82
N MET A 169 -2.61 42.23 -25.95
CA MET A 169 -2.48 40.80 -26.27
C MET A 169 -3.25 39.98 -25.25
N LYS A 170 -4.33 39.33 -25.71
CA LYS A 170 -5.04 38.30 -24.94
C LYS A 170 -4.42 36.95 -25.25
N ILE A 171 -3.51 36.51 -24.39
CA ILE A 171 -2.74 35.30 -24.64
C ILE A 171 -3.42 34.13 -23.93
N VAL A 172 -3.58 32.99 -24.62
CA VAL A 172 -4.14 31.75 -24.04
C VAL A 172 -3.03 30.77 -23.65
N LYS A 173 -1.87 30.87 -24.33
CA LYS A 173 -0.70 30.03 -24.08
C LYS A 173 0.55 30.90 -23.93
N ASP A 174 1.22 30.78 -22.78
CA ASP A 174 2.52 31.43 -22.54
C ASP A 174 3.58 30.35 -22.31
N VAL A 175 4.75 30.53 -22.92
CA VAL A 175 5.95 29.73 -22.67
C VAL A 175 7.09 30.68 -22.38
N ILE A 176 7.57 30.69 -21.15
CA ILE A 176 8.66 31.55 -20.67
C ILE A 176 9.77 30.65 -20.17
N SER A 177 10.99 30.83 -20.68
CA SER A 177 12.17 30.13 -20.14
C SER A 177 13.29 31.10 -19.86
N LEU A 178 14.00 30.92 -18.76
CA LEU A 178 15.23 31.64 -18.46
C LEU A 178 16.10 30.80 -17.52
N LYS A 179 17.41 31.03 -17.53
CA LYS A 179 18.29 30.58 -16.46
C LYS A 179 18.82 31.79 -15.72
N PHE A 180 18.99 31.68 -14.42
CA PHE A 180 19.55 32.75 -13.59
C PHE A 180 20.64 32.24 -12.65
N ARG A 181 21.52 33.14 -12.25
CA ARG A 181 22.59 32.92 -11.25
C ARG A 181 22.69 34.15 -10.36
N THR A 182 22.67 33.97 -9.04
CA THR A 182 22.71 35.08 -8.07
C THR A 182 23.22 34.64 -6.70
N MET A 183 23.67 35.61 -5.89
CA MET A 183 23.92 35.49 -4.45
C MET A 183 22.92 36.30 -3.61
N ALA A 184 22.01 37.04 -4.25
CA ALA A 184 21.01 37.83 -3.55
C ALA A 184 19.83 36.93 -3.15
N GLY A 185 19.32 37.08 -1.93
CA GLY A 185 18.14 36.34 -1.46
C GLY A 185 16.81 36.86 -2.03
N ASP A 186 16.76 38.09 -2.51
CA ASP A 186 15.56 38.74 -3.03
C ASP A 186 15.82 39.43 -4.38
N GLY A 187 14.83 39.42 -5.28
CA GLY A 187 14.92 40.10 -6.57
C GLY A 187 13.80 39.76 -7.55
N VAL A 188 13.31 40.74 -8.31
CA VAL A 188 12.29 40.51 -9.37
C VAL A 188 12.98 40.02 -10.65
N LEU A 189 12.72 38.77 -11.06
CA LEU A 189 13.31 38.18 -12.27
C LEU A 189 12.52 38.55 -13.52
N LEU A 190 11.19 38.47 -13.47
CA LEU A 190 10.32 38.90 -14.56
C LEU A 190 9.04 39.53 -14.01
N HIS A 191 8.48 40.48 -14.74
CA HIS A 191 7.22 41.11 -14.39
C HIS A 191 6.47 41.60 -15.63
N GLY A 192 5.16 41.35 -15.67
CA GLY A 192 4.26 41.95 -16.64
C GLY A 192 2.93 42.24 -15.96
N GLU A 193 2.38 43.42 -16.19
CA GLU A 193 1.11 43.87 -15.63
C GLU A 193 0.28 44.54 -16.73
N GLY A 194 -1.03 44.30 -16.73
CA GLY A 194 -1.99 44.95 -17.62
C GLY A 194 -2.89 45.94 -16.91
N GLN A 195 -3.44 46.90 -17.65
CA GLN A 195 -4.38 47.92 -17.14
C GLN A 195 -5.61 47.35 -16.42
N GLN A 196 -5.98 46.10 -16.68
CA GLN A 196 -7.12 45.42 -16.07
C GLN A 196 -6.77 44.72 -14.73
N GLY A 197 -5.51 44.81 -14.28
CA GLY A 197 -5.02 44.18 -13.05
C GLY A 197 -4.57 42.72 -13.22
N ASP A 198 -4.55 42.22 -14.45
CA ASP A 198 -3.91 40.97 -14.85
C ASP A 198 -2.39 41.12 -14.75
N TYR A 199 -1.70 40.12 -14.20
CA TYR A 199 -0.25 40.19 -14.11
C TYR A 199 0.39 38.80 -14.00
N ILE A 200 1.67 38.75 -14.36
CA ILE A 200 2.57 37.64 -14.11
C ILE A 200 3.87 38.19 -13.54
N SER A 201 4.31 37.67 -12.39
CA SER A 201 5.54 38.09 -11.72
C SER A 201 6.31 36.86 -11.24
N LEU A 202 7.60 36.80 -11.54
CA LEU A 202 8.52 35.80 -10.99
C LEU A 202 9.54 36.53 -10.13
N GLU A 203 9.57 36.19 -8.85
CA GLU A 203 10.39 36.88 -7.85
C GLU A 203 11.17 35.87 -7.04
N LEU A 204 12.44 36.16 -6.78
CA LEU A 204 13.18 35.54 -5.72
C LEU A 204 12.79 36.22 -4.41
N ARG A 205 12.37 35.44 -3.42
CA ARG A 205 12.09 35.89 -2.06
C ARG A 205 12.71 34.92 -1.07
N ARG A 206 13.59 35.40 -0.18
CA ARG A 206 14.28 34.55 0.80
C ARG A 206 14.93 33.31 0.17
N ALA A 207 15.65 33.52 -0.94
CA ALA A 207 16.29 32.48 -1.75
C ALA A 207 15.34 31.40 -2.31
N ARG A 208 14.03 31.67 -2.38
CA ARG A 208 13.00 30.81 -3.00
C ARG A 208 12.34 31.52 -4.17
N LEU A 209 11.94 30.78 -5.19
CA LEU A 209 11.31 31.34 -6.37
C LEU A 209 9.79 31.37 -6.19
N GLN A 210 9.17 32.55 -6.28
CA GLN A 210 7.74 32.75 -6.17
C GLN A 210 7.16 33.23 -7.50
N LEU A 211 6.23 32.44 -8.05
CA LEU A 211 5.44 32.75 -9.23
C LEU A 211 4.07 33.27 -8.82
N ASN A 212 3.78 34.51 -9.18
CA ASN A 212 2.50 35.17 -8.95
C ASN A 212 1.79 35.38 -10.28
N ILE A 213 0.55 34.89 -10.42
CA ILE A 213 -0.27 35.02 -11.62
C ILE A 213 -1.67 35.48 -11.23
N ASN A 214 -2.19 36.48 -11.93
CA ASN A 214 -3.59 36.90 -11.85
C ASN A 214 -4.19 36.97 -13.26
N LEU A 215 -5.30 36.26 -13.46
CA LEU A 215 -6.10 36.28 -14.72
C LEU A 215 -7.44 37.01 -14.54
N GLY A 216 -7.68 37.67 -13.40
CA GLY A 216 -8.92 38.38 -13.08
C GLY A 216 -10.06 37.49 -12.52
N SER A 217 -11.14 38.14 -12.04
CA SER A 217 -12.37 37.49 -11.58
C SER A 217 -13.63 38.31 -11.90
N ASN A 218 -14.80 37.65 -12.00
CA ASN A 218 -16.07 38.33 -12.24
C ASN A 218 -16.58 39.06 -10.98
N GLN A 219 -17.15 40.25 -11.18
CA GLN A 219 -17.56 41.20 -10.12
C GLN A 219 -18.67 40.70 -9.16
N TYR A 220 -19.21 39.50 -9.37
CA TYR A 220 -20.32 38.93 -8.59
C TYR A 220 -19.88 37.79 -7.62
N GLY A 221 -18.58 37.51 -7.50
CA GLY A 221 -18.05 36.43 -6.64
C GLY A 221 -16.97 36.89 -5.64
N SER A 222 -16.91 36.23 -4.48
CA SER A 222 -15.90 36.43 -3.41
C SER A 222 -14.49 35.90 -3.76
N ILE A 223 -14.25 35.45 -5.00
CA ILE A 223 -13.02 34.74 -5.37
C ILE A 223 -11.97 35.76 -5.85
N GLN A 224 -10.87 35.88 -5.10
CA GLN A 224 -9.68 36.60 -5.53
C GLN A 224 -8.96 35.79 -6.61
N GLY A 225 -8.81 36.33 -7.83
CA GLY A 225 -8.18 35.64 -8.98
C GLY A 225 -6.66 35.41 -8.87
N HIS A 226 -6.03 35.91 -7.79
CA HIS A 226 -4.61 35.78 -7.52
C HIS A 226 -4.21 34.34 -7.20
N THR A 227 -3.13 33.89 -7.83
CA THR A 227 -2.49 32.59 -7.61
C THR A 227 -1.01 32.84 -7.31
N SER A 228 -0.52 32.31 -6.18
CA SER A 228 0.88 32.40 -5.78
C SER A 228 1.41 31.00 -5.50
N VAL A 229 2.52 30.64 -6.14
CA VAL A 229 3.17 29.32 -6.00
C VAL A 229 4.67 29.52 -5.77
N THR A 230 5.24 28.82 -4.78
CA THR A 230 6.66 28.89 -4.44
C THR A 230 7.36 27.59 -4.83
N SER A 231 8.57 27.67 -5.38
CA SER A 231 9.40 26.54 -5.76
C SER A 231 10.87 26.81 -5.46
N GLY A 232 11.63 25.76 -5.14
CA GLY A 232 13.06 25.84 -4.82
C GLY A 232 13.38 26.43 -3.46
N SER A 233 14.67 26.41 -3.13
CA SER A 233 15.28 27.04 -1.95
C SER A 233 16.78 27.11 -2.17
N LEU A 234 17.45 27.96 -1.40
CA LEU A 234 18.90 28.16 -1.47
C LEU A 234 19.38 28.53 -2.89
N LEU A 235 18.54 29.25 -3.64
CA LEU A 235 18.81 29.65 -5.04
C LEU A 235 19.79 30.85 -5.14
N ASP A 236 20.34 31.24 -3.99
CA ASP A 236 21.38 32.26 -3.79
C ASP A 236 22.78 31.63 -3.67
N ASP A 237 22.99 30.47 -4.29
CA ASP A 237 24.21 29.65 -4.22
C ASP A 237 25.31 30.04 -5.23
N ASP A 238 25.08 31.09 -6.04
CA ASP A 238 25.93 31.50 -7.16
C ASP A 238 26.12 30.40 -8.23
N HIS A 239 25.15 29.49 -8.37
CA HIS A 239 25.04 28.53 -9.46
C HIS A 239 23.92 28.91 -10.43
N TRP A 240 23.94 28.27 -11.61
CA TRP A 240 22.88 28.44 -12.59
C TRP A 240 21.66 27.59 -12.22
N HIS A 241 20.50 28.22 -12.18
CA HIS A 241 19.19 27.60 -12.05
C HIS A 241 18.34 27.84 -13.29
N SER A 242 17.57 26.85 -13.72
CA SER A 242 16.73 26.89 -14.92
C SER A 242 15.26 27.00 -14.56
N VAL A 243 14.55 27.94 -15.19
CA VAL A 243 13.12 28.17 -14.97
C VAL A 243 12.39 28.02 -16.29
N VAL A 244 11.31 27.23 -16.29
CA VAL A 244 10.37 27.13 -17.40
C VAL A 244 8.95 27.28 -16.87
N ILE A 245 8.19 28.21 -17.44
CA ILE A 245 6.78 28.43 -17.14
C ILE A 245 5.99 28.16 -18.42
N GLU A 246 5.16 27.13 -18.39
CA GLU A 246 4.23 26.82 -19.47
C GLU A 246 2.80 26.98 -18.98
N ARG A 247 2.10 27.99 -19.45
CA ARG A 247 0.68 28.19 -19.17
C ARG A 247 -0.14 27.82 -20.39
N TYR A 248 -1.15 26.98 -20.20
CA TYR A 248 -2.22 26.77 -21.18
C TYR A 248 -3.57 26.98 -20.52
N ARG A 249 -4.28 28.05 -20.93
CA ARG A 249 -5.48 28.54 -20.26
C ARG A 249 -5.20 28.79 -18.78
N ARG A 250 -5.84 28.04 -17.89
CA ARG A 250 -5.65 28.13 -16.43
C ARG A 250 -4.65 27.14 -15.87
N ASN A 251 -4.21 26.17 -16.66
CA ASN A 251 -3.25 25.16 -16.20
C ASN A 251 -1.83 25.68 -16.41
N VAL A 252 -0.98 25.55 -15.40
CA VAL A 252 0.40 26.03 -15.40
C VAL A 252 1.32 24.86 -15.01
N ASN A 253 2.33 24.62 -15.83
CA ASN A 253 3.51 23.84 -15.47
C ASN A 253 4.60 24.83 -15.08
N PHE A 254 5.07 24.75 -13.84
CA PHE A 254 6.16 25.57 -13.33
C PHE A 254 7.35 24.67 -12.99
N THR A 255 8.36 24.69 -13.86
CA THR A 255 9.57 23.87 -13.74
C THR A 255 10.72 24.72 -13.23
N LEU A 256 11.34 24.29 -12.13
CA LEU A 256 12.59 24.82 -11.61
C LEU A 256 13.63 23.69 -11.61
N ASP A 257 14.76 23.92 -12.27
CA ASP A 257 15.80 22.95 -12.59
C ASP A 257 15.21 21.70 -13.26
N HIS A 258 14.98 20.63 -12.48
CA HIS A 258 14.40 19.38 -12.96
C HIS A 258 13.03 19.05 -12.33
N HIS A 259 12.54 19.90 -11.43
CA HIS A 259 11.30 19.68 -10.69
C HIS A 259 10.16 20.52 -11.26
N THR A 260 9.08 19.85 -11.68
CA THR A 260 7.89 20.50 -12.25
C THR A 260 6.71 20.43 -11.30
N GLN A 261 6.17 21.58 -10.93
CA GLN A 261 4.90 21.70 -10.21
C GLN A 261 3.77 22.01 -11.19
N GLN A 262 2.67 21.26 -11.11
CA GLN A 262 1.48 21.49 -11.95
C GLN A 262 0.35 22.03 -11.09
N PHE A 263 -0.25 23.15 -11.50
CA PHE A 263 -1.36 23.75 -10.78
C PHE A 263 -2.33 24.47 -11.72
N ARG A 264 -3.51 24.81 -11.19
CA ARG A 264 -4.53 25.58 -11.90
C ARG A 264 -4.74 26.92 -11.22
N THR A 265 -4.83 28.00 -11.99
CA THR A 265 -5.06 29.35 -11.46
C THR A 265 -6.46 29.52 -10.87
N ASN A 266 -6.58 30.38 -9.85
CA ASN A 266 -7.82 30.67 -9.11
C ASN A 266 -8.84 31.53 -9.90
N GLY A 267 -8.38 32.31 -10.88
CA GLY A 267 -9.23 33.17 -11.72
C GLY A 267 -10.24 32.40 -12.60
N GLU A 268 -11.29 33.08 -13.03
CA GLU A 268 -12.33 32.49 -13.90
C GLU A 268 -11.96 32.53 -15.39
N PHE A 269 -11.05 33.43 -15.77
CA PHE A 269 -10.66 33.63 -17.17
C PHE A 269 -9.52 32.71 -17.61
N ASP A 270 -9.52 32.39 -18.90
CA ASP A 270 -8.51 31.53 -19.55
C ASP A 270 -7.39 32.33 -20.25
N HIS A 271 -7.48 33.66 -20.28
CA HIS A 271 -6.51 34.54 -20.95
C HIS A 271 -5.77 35.42 -19.95
N LEU A 272 -4.50 35.73 -20.25
CA LEU A 272 -3.69 36.72 -19.56
C LEU A 272 -3.64 37.97 -20.46
N ASP A 273 -4.11 39.11 -19.95
CA ASP A 273 -4.08 40.40 -20.64
C ASP A 273 -2.97 41.29 -20.05
N LEU A 274 -1.79 41.28 -20.68
CA LEU A 274 -0.70 42.18 -20.31
C LEU A 274 -0.78 43.46 -21.14
N ASP A 275 -0.43 44.59 -20.54
CA ASP A 275 -0.13 45.79 -21.32
C ASP A 275 1.09 45.50 -22.19
N TYR A 276 1.31 46.28 -23.24
CA TYR A 276 2.24 46.03 -24.34
C TYR A 276 3.74 45.80 -23.97
N GLU A 277 4.10 45.57 -22.70
CA GLU A 277 5.45 45.26 -22.23
C GLU A 277 5.51 44.12 -21.19
N ILE A 278 6.61 43.37 -21.23
CA ILE A 278 7.07 42.47 -20.16
C ILE A 278 8.52 42.82 -19.83
N SER A 279 8.86 42.89 -18.54
CA SER A 279 10.20 43.24 -18.06
C SER A 279 10.94 42.03 -17.48
N PHE A 280 12.27 42.02 -17.63
CA PHE A 280 13.18 41.08 -16.98
C PHE A 280 14.25 41.81 -16.17
N GLY A 281 14.63 41.26 -15.01
CA GLY A 281 15.63 41.85 -14.12
C GLY A 281 15.11 42.93 -13.16
N GLY A 282 13.83 43.29 -13.25
CA GLY A 282 13.22 44.27 -12.36
C GLY A 282 11.86 44.76 -12.84
N LEU A 283 11.29 45.70 -12.09
CA LEU A 283 10.06 46.39 -12.48
C LEU A 283 10.37 47.53 -13.46
N PRO A 284 9.53 47.77 -14.49
CA PRO A 284 9.72 48.91 -15.37
C PRO A 284 9.49 50.23 -14.60
N LEU A 285 10.12 51.31 -15.07
CA LEU A 285 10.05 52.64 -14.44
C LEU A 285 8.61 53.18 -14.31
N SER A 286 7.68 52.71 -15.16
CA SER A 286 6.25 53.03 -15.20
C SER A 286 5.49 52.60 -13.94
N THR A 287 5.90 51.52 -13.29
CA THR A 287 5.20 50.87 -12.15
C THR A 287 5.70 51.29 -10.75
N LYS A 288 6.67 52.22 -10.65
CA LYS A 288 7.39 52.52 -9.40
C LYS A 288 6.57 53.21 -8.29
N GLN A 289 5.28 53.53 -8.48
CA GLN A 289 4.52 54.34 -7.51
C GLN A 289 3.69 53.58 -6.46
N SER A 290 3.58 52.25 -6.49
CA SER A 290 2.75 51.49 -5.51
C SER A 290 3.41 50.28 -4.83
N SER A 291 4.66 49.94 -5.15
CA SER A 291 5.26 48.67 -4.71
C SER A 291 6.10 48.80 -3.45
N GLY A 292 5.49 48.51 -2.29
CA GLY A 292 6.21 48.32 -1.04
C GLY A 292 7.28 47.23 -1.14
N GLY A 293 8.55 47.62 -1.07
CA GLY A 293 9.68 46.73 -0.75
C GLY A 293 10.17 45.76 -1.84
N ARG A 294 9.74 45.85 -3.10
CA ARG A 294 10.29 44.98 -4.18
C ARG A 294 11.62 45.52 -4.69
N VAL A 295 12.65 44.67 -4.72
CA VAL A 295 14.00 44.99 -5.22
C VAL A 295 14.23 44.37 -6.61
N ASN A 296 15.00 45.06 -7.44
CA ASN A 296 15.40 44.55 -8.75
C ASN A 296 16.44 43.43 -8.61
N PHE A 297 16.55 42.58 -9.63
CA PHE A 297 17.46 41.45 -9.63
C PHE A 297 18.92 41.88 -9.79
N VAL A 298 19.79 41.27 -8.99
CA VAL A 298 21.25 41.38 -9.09
C VAL A 298 21.79 39.99 -9.43
N GLY A 299 22.57 39.87 -10.50
CA GLY A 299 23.11 38.58 -10.94
C GLY A 299 23.22 38.47 -12.46
N CYS A 300 23.06 37.26 -12.98
CA CYS A 300 23.16 36.97 -14.41
C CYS A 300 21.96 36.16 -14.87
N MET A 301 21.52 36.38 -16.11
CA MET A 301 20.55 35.51 -16.79
C MET A 301 21.07 35.05 -18.14
N GLU A 302 20.73 33.83 -18.54
CA GLU A 302 21.02 33.29 -19.86
C GLU A 302 19.78 32.63 -20.48
N GLY A 303 19.74 32.59 -21.81
CA GLY A 303 18.69 31.86 -22.54
C GLY A 303 17.25 32.35 -22.27
N ILE A 304 17.05 33.66 -22.12
CA ILE A 304 15.71 34.24 -21.91
C ILE A 304 14.89 34.07 -23.20
N THR A 305 13.80 33.32 -23.11
CA THR A 305 12.84 33.16 -24.19
C THR A 305 11.42 33.47 -23.73
N TYR A 306 10.65 34.10 -24.63
CA TYR A 306 9.24 34.38 -24.45
C TYR A 306 8.49 34.00 -25.72
N ASN A 307 7.58 33.02 -25.63
CA ASN A 307 6.74 32.54 -26.73
C ASN A 307 7.51 32.22 -28.03
N GLY A 308 8.70 31.61 -27.89
CA GLY A 308 9.57 31.21 -29.00
C GLY A 308 10.53 32.29 -29.49
N GLU A 309 10.43 33.53 -29.01
CA GLU A 309 11.42 34.57 -29.28
C GLU A 309 12.57 34.53 -28.26
N ASN A 310 13.82 34.52 -28.73
CA ASN A 310 15.01 34.57 -27.88
C ASN A 310 15.38 36.03 -27.56
N ILE A 311 14.92 36.50 -26.40
CA ILE A 311 15.06 37.89 -25.96
C ILE A 311 16.53 38.24 -25.75
N THR A 312 17.34 37.31 -25.22
CA THR A 312 18.77 37.55 -24.98
C THR A 312 19.52 37.88 -26.28
N ASN A 313 19.24 37.14 -27.36
CA ASN A 313 19.83 37.38 -28.68
C ASN A 313 19.33 38.71 -29.29
N LEU A 314 18.05 39.04 -29.11
CA LEU A 314 17.49 40.33 -29.55
C LEU A 314 18.16 41.52 -28.84
N VAL A 315 18.38 41.42 -27.52
CA VAL A 315 19.08 42.44 -26.73
C VAL A 315 20.55 42.57 -27.15
N ARG A 316 21.27 41.44 -27.33
CA ARG A 316 22.66 41.43 -27.80
C ARG A 316 22.83 42.09 -29.17
N ARG A 317 21.84 41.93 -30.06
CA ARG A 317 21.78 42.55 -31.39
C ARG A 317 21.15 43.96 -31.40
N LYS A 318 20.81 44.53 -30.25
CA LYS A 318 20.14 45.84 -30.09
C LYS A 318 18.83 45.97 -30.89
N LYS A 319 18.05 44.88 -30.94
CA LYS A 319 16.73 44.82 -31.61
C LYS A 319 15.54 45.01 -30.66
N VAL A 320 15.80 45.28 -29.39
CA VAL A 320 14.81 45.65 -28.35
C VAL A 320 15.03 47.11 -27.99
N ASP A 321 14.00 47.80 -27.48
CA ASP A 321 14.11 49.20 -27.06
C ASP A 321 15.18 49.36 -25.97
N THR A 322 16.33 49.95 -26.33
CA THR A 322 17.47 50.05 -25.42
C THR A 322 17.43 51.26 -24.49
N SER A 323 16.36 52.07 -24.52
CA SER A 323 16.30 53.32 -23.76
C SER A 323 16.22 53.12 -22.24
N SER A 324 15.79 51.95 -21.77
CA SER A 324 15.61 51.63 -20.34
C SER A 324 16.87 51.08 -19.65
N PHE A 325 17.99 50.90 -20.37
CA PHE A 325 19.19 50.26 -19.84
C PHE A 325 20.38 51.22 -19.71
N HIS A 326 21.06 51.19 -18.56
CA HIS A 326 22.44 51.66 -18.44
C HIS A 326 23.39 50.48 -18.69
N ASN A 327 24.36 50.64 -19.61
CA ASN A 327 25.49 49.74 -19.92
C ASN A 327 25.33 48.24 -19.53
N LEU A 328 24.49 47.49 -20.24
CA LEU A 328 24.40 46.03 -20.08
C LEU A 328 25.72 45.35 -20.48
N THR A 329 26.23 44.49 -19.60
CA THR A 329 27.38 43.62 -19.88
C THR A 329 26.91 42.21 -20.25
N PHE A 330 27.57 41.61 -21.25
CA PHE A 330 27.23 40.28 -21.78
C PHE A 330 28.14 39.17 -21.23
N SER A 331 28.64 39.37 -20.01
CA SER A 331 29.51 38.45 -19.29
C SER A 331 29.09 38.44 -17.83
N CYS A 332 29.09 37.27 -17.20
CA CYS A 332 28.82 37.17 -15.78
C CYS A 332 30.10 37.46 -14.99
N MET A 333 30.05 38.38 -14.03
CA MET A 333 31.19 38.65 -13.16
C MET A 333 31.41 37.48 -12.20
N GLU A 334 32.66 37.10 -11.95
CA GLU A 334 32.98 36.11 -10.92
C GLU A 334 32.78 36.71 -9.53
N SER A 335 32.16 35.92 -8.64
CA SER A 335 32.08 36.23 -7.22
C SER A 335 33.45 36.12 -6.54
N ASN A 336 33.68 36.97 -5.54
CA ASN A 336 34.81 36.86 -4.61
C ASN A 336 34.50 35.99 -3.38
N SER A 337 33.28 35.43 -3.29
CA SER A 337 32.91 34.52 -2.19
C SER A 337 33.74 33.23 -2.26
N PHE A 338 34.17 32.76 -1.09
CA PHE A 338 34.84 31.47 -0.93
C PHE A 338 34.14 30.75 0.23
N PRO A 339 33.06 30.01 -0.06
CA PRO A 339 32.30 29.33 0.97
C PRO A 339 33.05 28.11 1.51
N VAL A 340 32.87 27.86 2.80
CA VAL A 340 33.46 26.73 3.52
C VAL A 340 32.33 25.88 4.10
N PHE A 341 32.30 24.61 3.75
CA PHE A 341 31.31 23.65 4.24
C PHE A 341 31.86 22.82 5.40
N PHE A 342 31.15 22.89 6.53
CA PHE A 342 31.47 22.20 7.78
C PHE A 342 30.51 21.03 8.03
N ASN A 343 31.08 19.89 8.39
CA ASN A 343 30.41 18.70 8.90
C ASN A 343 30.60 18.59 10.43
N SER A 344 29.99 17.59 11.08
CA SER A 344 29.96 17.44 12.55
C SER A 344 31.32 17.20 13.20
N SER A 345 32.34 16.81 12.43
CA SER A 345 33.73 16.63 12.88
C SER A 345 34.70 17.64 12.28
N SER A 346 34.18 18.69 11.66
CA SER A 346 34.99 19.65 10.91
C SER A 346 35.48 20.79 11.77
N PHE A 347 36.73 21.20 11.56
CA PHE A 347 37.24 22.46 12.10
C PHE A 347 38.15 23.15 11.09
N LEU A 348 38.20 24.47 11.20
CA LEU A 348 39.10 25.33 10.47
C LEU A 348 39.87 26.20 11.46
N ARG A 349 41.20 26.14 11.44
CA ARG A 349 42.10 26.93 12.28
C ARG A 349 42.78 28.01 11.45
N LEU A 350 42.58 29.27 11.83
CA LEU A 350 43.15 30.44 11.16
C LEU A 350 44.03 31.25 12.13
N PRO A 351 45.15 31.82 11.65
CA PRO A 351 45.95 32.75 12.44
C PRO A 351 45.28 34.13 12.50
N GLY A 352 45.50 34.87 13.59
CA GLY A 352 45.17 36.29 13.69
C GLY A 352 46.24 37.04 14.49
N GLN A 353 45.95 38.27 14.93
CA GLN A 353 46.93 39.08 15.65
C GLN A 353 47.09 38.61 17.10
N THR A 354 48.33 38.45 17.56
CA THR A 354 48.68 38.13 18.96
C THR A 354 48.75 39.41 19.80
N ASP A 355 48.31 39.35 21.06
CA ASP A 355 48.37 40.45 22.02
C ASP A 355 47.65 41.75 21.56
N SER A 356 46.59 41.62 20.76
CA SER A 356 45.74 42.76 20.39
C SER A 356 44.80 43.13 21.54
N ASP A 357 44.67 44.43 21.81
CA ASP A 357 43.75 44.99 22.80
C ASP A 357 42.27 45.01 22.32
N SER A 358 42.03 44.54 21.09
CA SER A 358 40.72 44.49 20.45
C SER A 358 40.51 43.18 19.69
N LEU A 359 39.27 42.70 19.70
CA LEU A 359 38.81 41.51 18.99
C LEU A 359 37.71 41.93 18.01
N SER A 360 37.98 41.86 16.71
CA SER A 360 36.97 42.09 15.66
C SER A 360 36.86 40.85 14.78
N VAL A 361 35.68 40.22 14.78
CA VAL A 361 35.42 39.05 13.94
C VAL A 361 34.08 39.20 13.26
N SER A 362 34.08 39.07 11.94
CA SER A 362 32.87 39.06 11.14
C SER A 362 32.84 37.84 10.23
N LEU A 363 31.69 37.20 10.10
CA LEU A 363 31.48 36.07 9.20
C LEU A 363 30.01 36.01 8.78
N SER A 364 29.74 35.46 7.60
CA SER A 364 28.39 35.06 7.23
C SER A 364 28.25 33.55 7.38
N PHE A 365 27.14 33.08 7.94
CA PHE A 365 26.86 31.65 8.10
C PHE A 365 25.45 31.30 7.64
N ARG A 366 25.24 30.04 7.27
CA ARG A 366 23.90 29.45 7.10
C ARG A 366 23.87 28.00 7.60
N THR A 367 22.80 27.63 8.30
CA THR A 367 22.61 26.29 8.88
C THR A 367 21.13 25.96 9.07
N TRP A 368 20.82 24.67 9.18
CA TRP A 368 19.52 24.16 9.64
C TRP A 368 19.52 23.80 11.12
N ASN A 369 20.70 23.68 11.73
CA ASN A 369 20.81 23.24 13.11
C ASN A 369 20.53 24.40 14.07
N PRO A 370 19.68 24.20 15.10
CA PRO A 370 19.41 25.24 16.08
C PRO A 370 20.58 25.50 17.02
N ASN A 371 21.56 24.59 17.08
CA ASN A 371 22.74 24.68 17.93
C ASN A 371 24.02 24.37 17.13
N GLY A 372 25.09 25.13 17.35
CA GLY A 372 26.40 24.84 16.75
C GLY A 372 27.45 25.92 17.04
N LEU A 373 28.70 25.51 17.26
CA LEU A 373 29.82 26.40 17.50
C LEU A 373 30.32 27.10 16.22
N LEU A 374 30.13 28.41 16.11
CA LEU A 374 30.65 29.19 14.97
C LEU A 374 32.15 29.46 15.10
N MET A 375 32.57 30.00 16.25
CA MET A 375 33.95 30.44 16.47
C MET A 375 34.39 30.25 17.92
N PHE A 376 35.66 29.89 18.12
CA PHE A 376 36.32 29.85 19.42
C PHE A 376 37.73 30.45 19.33
N THR A 377 38.11 31.27 20.31
CA THR A 377 39.49 31.74 20.49
C THR A 377 39.88 31.78 21.96
N ALA A 378 41.14 31.44 22.24
CA ALA A 378 41.73 31.65 23.55
C ALA A 378 42.19 33.12 23.70
N LEU A 379 41.95 33.68 24.88
CA LEU A 379 42.54 34.94 25.32
C LEU A 379 43.72 34.63 26.26
N THR A 380 44.56 35.62 26.56
CA THR A 380 45.62 35.46 27.56
C THR A 380 45.06 35.06 28.93
N ASP A 381 43.94 35.68 29.32
CA ASP A 381 43.25 35.46 30.60
C ASP A 381 41.79 34.98 30.41
N GLY A 382 41.54 34.04 29.49
CA GLY A 382 40.18 33.57 29.24
C GLY A 382 39.94 32.92 27.88
N TRP A 383 38.70 32.94 27.43
CA TRP A 383 38.29 32.51 26.09
C TRP A 383 37.01 33.21 25.63
N VAL A 384 36.84 33.26 24.31
CA VAL A 384 35.62 33.75 23.65
C VAL A 384 35.07 32.65 22.75
N GLU A 385 33.78 32.40 22.87
CA GLU A 385 33.02 31.44 22.07
C GLU A 385 31.84 32.17 21.43
N VAL A 386 31.64 31.98 20.13
CA VAL A 386 30.47 32.46 19.39
C VAL A 386 29.73 31.23 18.87
N ALA A 387 28.50 31.03 19.31
CA ALA A 387 27.70 29.85 18.98
C ALA A 387 26.28 30.24 18.58
N VAL A 388 25.64 29.42 17.76
CA VAL A 388 24.18 29.45 17.60
C VAL A 388 23.60 28.57 18.71
N THR A 389 22.63 29.08 19.46
CA THR A 389 21.93 28.39 20.55
C THR A 389 20.43 28.67 20.45
N GLU A 390 19.61 27.63 20.29
CA GLU A 390 18.16 27.73 20.08
C GLU A 390 17.79 28.72 18.94
N GLY A 391 18.58 28.74 17.86
CA GLY A 391 18.37 29.62 16.71
C GLY A 391 18.71 31.09 16.95
N LYS A 392 19.45 31.43 18.01
CA LYS A 392 20.01 32.76 18.28
C LYS A 392 21.52 32.70 18.28
N VAL A 393 22.20 33.78 17.90
CA VAL A 393 23.66 33.85 18.05
C VAL A 393 23.97 34.34 19.46
N THR A 394 24.78 33.58 20.19
CA THR A 394 25.22 33.86 21.55
C THR A 394 26.74 33.91 21.60
N VAL A 395 27.28 34.98 22.19
CA VAL A 395 28.69 35.16 22.50
C VAL A 395 28.89 34.88 23.98
N TYR A 396 29.73 33.89 24.29
CA TYR A 396 30.17 33.55 25.64
C TYR A 396 31.62 34.02 25.83
N MET A 397 31.85 34.88 26.81
CA MET A 397 33.20 35.32 27.19
C MET A 397 33.46 34.92 28.64
N ASN A 398 34.52 34.17 28.88
CA ASN A 398 34.94 33.76 30.23
C ASN A 398 36.33 34.29 30.52
N VAL A 399 36.50 34.96 31.66
CA VAL A 399 37.77 35.57 32.05
C VAL A 399 38.21 35.02 33.41
N THR A 400 39.38 34.38 33.40
CA THR A 400 39.89 33.56 34.50
C THR A 400 40.30 34.39 35.71
N GLN A 401 40.77 35.63 35.52
CA GLN A 401 41.22 36.50 36.64
C GLN A 401 40.11 36.85 37.65
N LYS A 402 38.83 36.88 37.24
CA LYS A 402 37.68 37.26 38.12
C LYS A 402 36.55 36.21 38.19
N ASN A 403 36.68 35.08 37.48
CA ASN A 403 35.63 34.06 37.34
C ASN A 403 34.28 34.64 36.89
N THR A 404 34.31 35.65 36.01
CA THR A 404 33.14 36.33 35.46
C THR A 404 32.85 35.80 34.06
N ARG A 405 31.61 35.36 33.84
CA ARG A 405 31.09 34.94 32.54
C ARG A 405 30.14 36.00 31.99
N ILE A 406 30.34 36.42 30.75
CA ILE A 406 29.52 37.40 30.03
C ILE A 406 28.85 36.69 28.86
N ASP A 407 27.53 36.80 28.78
CA ASP A 407 26.71 36.17 27.75
C ASP A 407 25.95 37.27 26.98
N ILE A 408 26.14 37.36 25.66
CA ILE A 408 25.45 38.31 24.77
C ILE A 408 24.68 37.51 23.73
N SER A 409 23.37 37.67 23.61
CA SER A 409 22.57 36.96 22.60
C SER A 409 21.75 37.93 21.75
N SER A 410 21.66 37.65 20.45
CA SER A 410 20.86 38.43 19.49
C SER A 410 20.29 37.57 18.37
N GLY A 411 19.23 38.07 17.73
CA GLY A 411 18.48 37.41 16.66
C GLY A 411 17.47 36.37 17.15
N SER A 412 16.77 35.74 16.19
CA SER A 412 15.82 34.66 16.43
C SER A 412 15.57 33.87 15.14
N GLY A 413 15.59 32.54 15.22
CA GLY A 413 15.31 31.67 14.06
C GLY A 413 16.38 31.73 12.98
N LEU A 414 17.65 32.00 13.33
CA LEU A 414 18.79 32.12 12.41
C LEU A 414 19.26 30.76 11.83
N ASN A 415 18.48 29.71 12.04
CA ASN A 415 18.68 28.36 11.51
C ASN A 415 17.66 28.04 10.41
N ASP A 416 17.36 29.02 9.57
CA ASP A 416 16.37 28.97 8.48
C ASP A 416 16.99 28.65 7.11
N GLY A 417 18.29 28.30 7.10
CA GLY A 417 19.06 28.01 5.90
C GLY A 417 19.51 29.25 5.11
N GLN A 418 19.14 30.46 5.51
CA GLN A 418 19.57 31.69 4.83
C GLN A 418 20.94 32.16 5.33
N TRP A 419 21.61 32.97 4.52
CA TRP A 419 22.86 33.62 4.92
C TRP A 419 22.58 34.73 5.95
N HIS A 420 23.15 34.56 7.14
CA HIS A 420 23.16 35.58 8.18
C HIS A 420 24.58 36.08 8.43
N THR A 421 24.76 37.40 8.55
CA THR A 421 26.06 37.99 8.87
C THR A 421 26.15 38.29 10.34
N VAL A 422 27.20 37.78 10.98
CA VAL A 422 27.53 38.02 12.39
C VAL A 422 28.72 38.96 12.43
N HIS A 423 28.63 39.99 13.26
CA HIS A 423 29.73 40.88 13.55
C HIS A 423 29.89 40.98 15.07
N VAL A 424 31.02 40.49 15.56
CA VAL A 424 31.41 40.56 16.97
C VAL A 424 32.58 41.53 17.09
N ASN A 425 32.41 42.57 17.88
CA ASN A 425 33.47 43.52 18.18
C ASN A 425 33.59 43.65 19.70
N ALA A 426 34.77 43.37 20.24
CA ALA A 426 35.07 43.54 21.65
C ALA A 426 36.29 44.45 21.81
N LEU A 427 36.06 45.59 22.46
CA LEU A 427 37.01 46.67 22.69
C LEU A 427 37.20 46.86 24.20
N GLU A 428 38.11 47.77 24.56
CA GLU A 428 38.29 48.15 25.96
C GLU A 428 36.95 48.66 26.54
N ASN A 429 36.48 47.99 27.59
CA ASN A 429 35.26 48.28 28.34
C ASN A 429 33.91 47.85 27.73
N TYR A 430 33.83 47.36 26.50
CA TYR A 430 32.54 46.90 25.94
C TYR A 430 32.68 45.85 24.83
N ALA A 431 31.66 45.00 24.69
CA ALA A 431 31.44 44.16 23.52
C ALA A 431 30.13 44.50 22.83
N MET A 432 30.12 44.29 21.52
CA MET A 432 29.01 44.51 20.62
C MET A 432 28.82 43.29 19.72
N LEU A 433 27.57 42.81 19.66
CA LEU A 433 27.12 41.79 18.73
C LEU A 433 26.09 42.42 17.79
N THR A 434 26.30 42.30 16.48
CA THR A 434 25.36 42.75 15.44
C THR A 434 25.06 41.62 14.47
N ILE A 435 23.78 41.48 14.09
CA ILE A 435 23.29 40.47 13.15
C ILE A 435 22.73 41.18 11.91
N ASP A 436 23.10 40.70 10.71
CA ASP A 436 22.62 41.19 9.41
C ASP A 436 22.79 42.70 9.16
N GLY A 437 23.68 43.34 9.92
CA GLY A 437 23.89 44.79 9.86
C GLY A 437 22.71 45.63 10.37
N ASP A 438 21.71 45.01 11.01
CA ASP A 438 20.54 45.71 11.54
C ASP A 438 20.88 46.38 12.88
N GLU A 439 20.72 47.70 12.96
CA GLU A 439 20.92 48.46 14.20
C GLU A 439 19.99 47.96 15.33
N ALA A 440 18.77 47.50 15.01
CA ALA A 440 17.84 46.97 16.00
C ALA A 440 18.31 45.63 16.61
N SER A 441 19.19 44.90 15.92
CA SER A 441 19.78 43.65 16.40
C SER A 441 21.06 43.86 17.23
N THR A 442 21.55 45.11 17.31
CA THR A 442 22.85 45.40 17.95
C THR A 442 22.72 45.38 19.47
N VAL A 443 23.41 44.44 20.12
CA VAL A 443 23.46 44.34 21.58
C VAL A 443 24.84 44.78 22.06
N ARG A 444 24.87 45.73 22.99
CA ARG A 444 26.10 46.24 23.62
C ARG A 444 26.13 45.89 25.10
N THR A 445 27.25 45.40 25.58
CA THR A 445 27.44 45.03 26.99
C THR A 445 28.77 45.55 27.50
N ALA A 446 28.76 46.19 28.67
CA ALA A 446 30.00 46.66 29.31
C ALA A 446 30.82 45.47 29.82
N ILE A 447 32.12 45.47 29.52
CA ILE A 447 33.06 44.42 29.93
C ILE A 447 34.06 45.05 30.92
N PRO A 448 34.17 44.59 32.17
CA PRO A 448 34.99 45.25 33.19
C PRO A 448 36.51 44.93 33.14
N ILE A 449 37.07 44.65 31.96
CA ILE A 449 38.44 44.13 31.76
C ILE A 449 39.04 44.52 30.39
N GLN A 450 40.36 44.39 30.27
CA GLN A 450 41.11 44.48 29.00
C GLN A 450 41.17 43.10 28.32
N ILE A 451 41.00 43.06 27.00
CA ILE A 451 41.02 41.84 26.18
C ILE A 451 42.41 41.74 25.55
N GLN A 452 43.03 40.56 25.60
CA GLN A 452 44.27 40.29 24.85
C GLN A 452 44.13 38.96 24.11
N THR A 453 44.27 39.01 22.79
CA THR A 453 44.04 37.87 21.89
C THR A 453 45.22 36.88 21.87
N GLY A 454 44.94 35.58 21.87
CA GLY A 454 45.95 34.52 21.74
C GLY A 454 46.43 34.24 20.30
N GLY A 455 45.93 35.00 19.30
CA GLY A 455 46.36 34.93 17.90
C GLY A 455 45.94 33.69 17.09
N THR A 456 45.08 32.81 17.63
CA THR A 456 44.57 31.63 16.91
C THR A 456 43.07 31.51 17.05
N TYR A 457 42.39 31.36 15.92
CA TYR A 457 40.94 31.29 15.82
C TYR A 457 40.51 29.93 15.25
N TYR A 458 39.53 29.30 15.90
CA TYR A 458 38.91 28.05 15.47
C TYR A 458 37.49 28.32 14.99
N PHE A 459 37.12 27.78 13.82
CA PHE A 459 35.78 27.88 13.26
C PHE A 459 35.19 26.49 13.05
N GLY A 460 33.88 26.36 13.25
CA GLY A 460 33.11 25.14 12.99
C GLY A 460 33.21 24.05 14.07
N GLY A 461 34.29 24.03 14.84
CA GLY A 461 34.54 23.06 15.90
C GLY A 461 35.80 23.43 16.67
N TYR A 462 36.00 22.84 17.84
CA TYR A 462 37.16 23.09 18.68
C TYR A 462 37.74 21.79 19.25
N PHE A 463 39.04 21.78 19.53
CA PHE A 463 39.75 20.65 20.13
C PHE A 463 40.00 20.94 21.62
N LEU A 464 39.44 20.14 22.54
CA LEU A 464 39.97 20.02 23.90
C LEU A 464 40.16 18.56 24.31
N HIS A 465 41.31 18.35 24.97
CA HIS A 465 41.78 17.13 25.62
C HIS A 465 40.78 16.50 26.63
N PRO A 466 41.01 15.24 27.07
CA PRO A 466 40.00 14.26 27.50
C PRO A 466 39.19 14.51 28.80
N ASN A 467 39.10 15.73 29.34
CA ASN A 467 38.68 15.91 30.74
C ASN A 467 37.60 16.96 31.02
N ASN A 468 36.68 17.24 30.09
CA ASN A 468 35.43 17.93 30.46
C ASN A 468 34.18 17.37 29.75
N ARG A 469 33.18 17.01 30.55
CA ARG A 469 31.93 16.33 30.18
C ARG A 469 30.84 17.33 29.76
N SER A 470 31.02 17.99 28.63
CA SER A 470 29.91 18.69 27.97
C SER A 470 29.95 18.38 26.48
N PRO A 471 28.90 17.77 25.90
CA PRO A 471 28.82 17.56 24.47
C PRO A 471 28.57 18.92 23.80
N GLN A 472 29.62 19.67 23.48
CA GLN A 472 29.47 20.89 22.68
C GLN A 472 29.38 20.48 21.20
N HIS A 473 28.31 20.92 20.55
CA HIS A 473 27.96 20.54 19.18
C HIS A 473 28.83 21.32 18.18
N SER A 474 29.66 20.63 17.40
CA SER A 474 30.32 21.21 16.22
C SER A 474 29.26 21.81 15.29
N PHE A 475 29.58 22.92 14.66
CA PHE A 475 28.71 23.54 13.66
C PHE A 475 28.72 22.72 12.37
N GLN A 476 27.51 22.47 11.88
CA GLN A 476 27.28 21.94 10.55
C GLN A 476 26.58 23.02 9.74
N GLY A 477 27.15 23.38 8.59
CA GLY A 477 26.66 24.52 7.82
C GLY A 477 27.72 25.07 6.90
N CYS A 478 27.45 26.25 6.36
CA CYS A 478 28.41 26.98 5.56
C CYS A 478 28.82 28.27 6.25
N MET A 479 30.08 28.65 6.09
CA MET A 479 30.56 29.98 6.43
C MET A 479 31.24 30.62 5.22
N GLN A 480 31.15 31.95 5.11
CA GLN A 480 31.88 32.73 4.12
C GLN A 480 32.21 34.12 4.68
N MET A 481 32.98 34.90 3.93
CA MET A 481 33.35 36.28 4.30
C MET A 481 33.94 36.38 5.72
N ILE A 482 34.80 35.42 6.09
CA ILE A 482 35.43 35.36 7.41
C ILE A 482 36.50 36.46 7.50
N HIS A 483 36.23 37.48 8.31
CA HIS A 483 37.16 38.53 8.69
C HIS A 483 37.66 38.31 10.11
N ILE A 484 38.97 38.40 10.28
CA ILE A 484 39.67 38.37 11.57
C ILE A 484 40.46 39.65 11.67
N ASP A 485 40.25 40.42 12.72
CA ASP A 485 40.90 41.71 12.96
C ASP A 485 40.72 42.64 11.73
N ASP A 486 39.49 42.70 11.19
CA ASP A 486 39.07 43.43 9.99
C ASP A 486 39.74 43.01 8.66
N HIS A 487 40.51 41.90 8.65
CA HIS A 487 41.13 41.36 7.44
C HIS A 487 40.40 40.10 6.95
N LEU A 488 40.05 40.06 5.66
CA LEU A 488 39.45 38.87 5.03
C LEU A 488 40.46 37.72 4.97
N ALA A 489 40.10 36.56 5.52
CA ALA A 489 40.94 35.37 5.54
C ALA A 489 41.17 34.80 4.11
N ASP A 490 42.43 34.53 3.76
CA ASP A 490 42.78 33.91 2.47
C ASP A 490 42.63 32.39 2.52
N LEU A 491 41.40 31.92 2.28
CA LEU A 491 41.07 30.50 2.30
C LEU A 491 41.68 29.70 1.13
N ARG A 492 42.15 30.36 0.07
CA ARG A 492 42.91 29.69 -1.01
C ARG A 492 44.31 29.32 -0.54
N ALA A 493 44.94 30.19 0.23
CA ALA A 493 46.23 29.87 0.86
C ALA A 493 46.09 28.72 1.87
N VAL A 494 44.91 28.58 2.52
CA VAL A 494 44.59 27.43 3.38
C VAL A 494 44.47 26.13 2.59
N GLU A 495 43.72 26.12 1.47
CA GLU A 495 43.59 24.92 0.61
C GLU A 495 44.94 24.40 0.11
N GLN A 496 45.87 25.33 -0.16
CA GLN A 496 47.22 25.01 -0.63
C GLN A 496 48.20 24.63 0.51
N GLY A 497 47.77 24.70 1.77
CA GLY A 497 48.60 24.38 2.94
C GLY A 497 49.66 25.44 3.28
N HIS A 498 49.50 26.69 2.82
CA HIS A 498 50.42 27.78 3.12
C HIS A 498 50.12 28.46 4.47
N ILE A 499 48.84 28.54 4.87
CA ILE A 499 48.40 29.15 6.12
C ILE A 499 47.29 28.31 6.77
N GLY A 500 47.17 28.38 8.10
CA GLY A 500 46.10 27.68 8.82
C GLY A 500 46.15 26.16 8.67
N THR A 501 45.14 25.48 9.22
CA THR A 501 44.93 24.03 9.10
C THR A 501 43.44 23.71 9.17
N PHE A 502 43.00 22.63 8.52
CA PHE A 502 41.62 22.18 8.57
C PHE A 502 41.54 20.64 8.61
N GLU A 503 40.42 20.11 9.08
CA GLU A 503 40.11 18.68 9.05
C GLU A 503 38.63 18.48 8.70
N ASN A 504 38.33 17.51 7.82
CA ASN A 504 36.95 17.20 7.37
C ASN A 504 36.16 18.39 6.82
N VAL A 505 36.83 19.47 6.42
CA VAL A 505 36.22 20.67 5.82
C VAL A 505 36.24 20.53 4.29
N SER A 506 35.17 20.96 3.63
CA SER A 506 35.18 21.16 2.17
C SER A 506 35.29 22.64 1.85
N LEU A 507 36.43 23.02 1.26
CA LEU A 507 36.73 24.38 0.86
C LEU A 507 36.13 24.70 -0.52
N ASP A 508 35.74 25.95 -0.73
CA ASP A 508 35.15 26.47 -1.96
C ASP A 508 33.89 25.73 -2.40
N MET A 509 33.06 25.37 -1.43
CA MET A 509 31.80 24.64 -1.61
C MET A 509 30.84 24.97 -0.47
N CYS A 510 29.55 25.11 -0.77
CA CYS A 510 28.49 25.11 0.23
C CYS A 510 27.39 24.12 -0.15
N ALA A 511 27.42 22.94 0.48
CA ALA A 511 26.55 21.82 0.15
C ALA A 511 25.44 21.58 1.19
N ILE A 512 24.80 22.65 1.66
CA ILE A 512 23.62 22.53 2.53
C ILE A 512 22.39 22.15 1.69
N ILE A 513 21.55 21.26 2.22
CA ILE A 513 20.39 20.70 1.52
C ILE A 513 19.11 21.10 2.24
N ASP A 514 18.15 21.68 1.53
CA ASP A 514 16.79 21.88 2.03
C ASP A 514 15.92 20.65 1.71
N ARG A 515 15.75 19.77 2.69
CA ARG A 515 14.99 18.51 2.60
C ARG A 515 13.47 18.71 2.65
N CYS A 516 12.98 19.94 2.84
CA CYS A 516 11.54 20.25 2.86
C CYS A 516 11.02 20.85 1.54
N VAL A 517 11.89 21.13 0.56
CA VAL A 517 11.51 21.80 -0.71
C VAL A 517 10.86 20.86 -1.71
N LEU A 518 11.23 19.58 -1.65
CA LEU A 518 10.35 18.50 -2.05
C LEU A 518 9.57 18.14 -0.78
N ASN A 519 8.36 18.69 -0.60
CA ASN A 519 7.62 18.42 0.62
C ASN A 519 7.20 16.94 0.64
N HIS A 520 8.01 16.11 1.29
CA HIS A 520 7.74 14.69 1.50
C HIS A 520 6.64 14.44 2.53
N CYS A 521 6.15 15.49 3.20
CA CYS A 521 5.00 15.40 4.08
C CYS A 521 3.72 15.50 3.25
N GLU A 522 3.06 14.37 3.10
CA GLU A 522 1.85 14.23 2.29
C GLU A 522 0.63 14.82 3.01
N HIS A 523 -0.49 14.93 2.28
CA HIS A 523 -1.79 15.35 2.81
C HIS A 523 -1.78 16.66 3.61
N GLY A 524 -0.91 17.61 3.22
CA GLY A 524 -0.80 18.92 3.87
C GLY A 524 -0.02 18.91 5.20
N GLY A 525 0.72 17.84 5.49
CA GLY A 525 1.64 17.78 6.63
C GLY A 525 2.69 18.89 6.59
N ARG A 526 3.05 19.41 7.77
CA ARG A 526 4.08 20.46 7.88
C ARG A 526 5.47 19.84 8.03
N CYS A 527 6.35 20.14 7.10
CA CYS A 527 7.75 19.71 7.13
C CYS A 527 8.60 20.62 8.02
N SER A 528 9.43 20.02 8.87
CA SER A 528 10.55 20.65 9.56
C SER A 528 11.80 19.80 9.36
N GLN A 529 13.00 20.36 9.54
CA GLN A 529 14.23 19.60 9.30
C GLN A 529 15.37 19.97 10.24
N THR A 530 16.31 19.03 10.35
CA THR A 530 17.65 19.19 10.93
C THR A 530 18.69 18.88 9.85
N TRP A 531 19.97 18.91 10.22
CA TRP A 531 21.05 18.59 9.27
C TRP A 531 20.97 17.19 8.65
N ASP A 532 20.54 16.19 9.40
CA ASP A 532 20.56 14.78 8.96
C ASP A 532 19.20 14.29 8.46
N THR A 533 18.10 14.91 8.90
CA THR A 533 16.76 14.34 8.73
C THR A 533 15.68 15.41 8.71
N PHE A 534 14.62 15.21 7.92
CA PHE A 534 13.35 15.95 8.06
C PHE A 534 12.36 15.26 9.00
N SER A 535 11.31 15.96 9.43
CA SER A 535 10.18 15.41 10.20
C SER A 535 8.87 16.03 9.72
N CYS A 536 7.81 15.23 9.71
CA CYS A 536 6.49 15.67 9.33
C CYS A 536 5.56 15.79 10.54
N ASN A 537 4.92 16.94 10.69
CA ASN A 537 3.82 17.10 11.62
C ASN A 537 2.50 16.84 10.91
N CYS A 538 1.90 15.68 11.21
CA CYS A 538 0.63 15.22 10.62
C CYS A 538 -0.61 15.69 11.39
N SER A 539 -0.46 16.51 12.44
CA SER A 539 -1.57 16.94 13.29
C SER A 539 -2.63 17.70 12.49
N GLY A 540 -3.88 17.24 12.58
CA GLY A 540 -5.02 17.87 11.90
C GLY A 540 -5.16 17.52 10.41
N THR A 541 -4.35 16.60 9.87
CA THR A 541 -4.43 16.17 8.46
C THR A 541 -5.40 15.01 8.22
N GLY A 542 -5.65 14.17 9.23
CA GLY A 542 -6.36 12.89 9.05
C GLY A 542 -5.44 11.69 8.80
N TYR A 543 -4.11 11.92 8.74
CA TYR A 543 -3.09 10.93 8.41
C TYR A 543 -2.01 10.82 9.50
N THR A 544 -1.24 9.73 9.45
CA THR A 544 -0.16 9.35 10.38
C THR A 544 1.01 8.72 9.62
N GLY A 545 2.04 8.27 10.35
CA GLY A 545 3.28 7.75 9.76
C GLY A 545 4.35 8.84 9.63
N ALA A 546 5.58 8.44 9.29
CA ALA A 546 6.72 9.36 9.22
C ALA A 546 6.57 10.47 8.15
N THR A 547 5.75 10.24 7.12
CA THR A 547 5.49 11.16 6.01
C THR A 547 4.03 11.61 5.91
N CYS A 548 3.19 11.30 6.90
CA CYS A 548 1.74 11.56 6.86
C CYS A 548 1.03 10.84 5.69
N HIS A 549 1.55 9.68 5.30
CA HIS A 549 1.01 8.88 4.20
C HIS A 549 -0.16 8.00 4.65
N THR A 550 -0.06 7.38 5.84
CA THR A 550 -1.02 6.36 6.30
C THR A 550 -2.28 6.97 6.91
N SER A 551 -3.42 6.69 6.31
CA SER A 551 -4.74 7.14 6.80
C SER A 551 -5.06 6.62 8.20
N MET A 552 -5.63 7.49 9.05
CA MET A 552 -6.15 7.09 10.36
C MET A 552 -7.52 6.40 10.28
N TYR A 553 -8.20 6.49 9.14
CA TYR A 553 -9.59 6.07 8.98
C TYR A 553 -9.71 4.76 8.19
N GLN A 554 -10.89 4.13 8.22
CA GLN A 554 -11.15 2.95 7.39
C GLN A 554 -11.66 3.37 6.02
N GLN A 555 -11.53 2.49 5.04
CA GLN A 555 -11.90 2.80 3.66
C GLN A 555 -13.42 2.77 3.44
N SER A 556 -14.14 2.00 4.25
CA SER A 556 -15.60 1.90 4.13
C SER A 556 -16.32 1.58 5.45
N CYS A 557 -17.65 1.72 5.40
CA CYS A 557 -18.53 1.28 6.49
C CYS A 557 -18.49 -0.24 6.71
N GLU A 558 -18.24 -1.02 5.64
CA GLU A 558 -18.12 -2.48 5.68
C GLU A 558 -16.97 -2.88 6.61
N GLU A 559 -15.82 -2.24 6.43
CA GLU A 559 -14.62 -2.48 7.22
C GLU A 559 -14.80 -2.13 8.70
N TYR A 560 -15.48 -1.02 9.02
CA TYR A 560 -15.84 -0.69 10.40
C TYR A 560 -16.77 -1.72 11.04
N ASN A 561 -17.76 -2.23 10.30
CA ASN A 561 -18.66 -3.26 10.81
C ASN A 561 -17.90 -4.55 11.16
N HIS A 562 -16.94 -4.96 10.33
CA HIS A 562 -16.08 -6.12 10.61
C HIS A 562 -15.10 -5.93 11.77
N GLN A 563 -14.92 -4.70 12.26
CA GLN A 563 -14.21 -4.40 13.51
C GLN A 563 -15.15 -4.38 14.74
N GLY A 564 -16.44 -4.73 14.57
CA GLY A 564 -17.43 -4.74 15.65
C GLY A 564 -17.92 -3.34 16.05
N LYS A 565 -17.80 -2.33 15.16
CA LYS A 565 -18.40 -1.02 15.38
C LYS A 565 -19.91 -1.06 15.13
N SER A 566 -20.66 -0.11 15.68
CA SER A 566 -22.12 -0.02 15.56
C SER A 566 -22.57 1.10 14.61
N THR A 567 -23.85 1.10 14.21
CA THR A 567 -24.45 2.18 13.40
C THR A 567 -24.14 3.57 13.98
N GLY A 568 -23.66 4.49 13.14
CA GLY A 568 -23.20 5.80 13.60
C GLY A 568 -22.59 6.65 12.48
N SER A 569 -21.97 7.78 12.86
CA SER A 569 -21.25 8.63 11.93
C SER A 569 -19.75 8.41 12.05
N TYR A 570 -19.10 8.16 10.92
CA TYR A 570 -17.69 7.78 10.84
C TYR A 570 -16.98 8.64 9.78
N TRP A 571 -15.69 8.85 9.98
CA TRP A 571 -14.80 9.32 8.93
C TRP A 571 -14.37 8.11 8.12
N ILE A 572 -14.41 8.22 6.80
CA ILE A 572 -13.88 7.21 5.89
C ILE A 572 -12.88 7.85 4.94
N ASP A 573 -11.96 7.02 4.47
CA ASP A 573 -10.94 7.38 3.51
C ASP A 573 -10.88 6.33 2.40
N PRO A 574 -11.72 6.45 1.36
CA PRO A 574 -11.96 5.37 0.39
C PRO A 574 -10.73 4.95 -0.43
N ASP A 575 -9.79 5.86 -0.68
CA ASP A 575 -8.55 5.60 -1.38
C ASP A 575 -7.35 5.45 -0.43
N GLY A 576 -7.51 5.73 0.86
CA GLY A 576 -6.47 5.52 1.86
C GLY A 576 -5.37 6.57 1.69
N SER A 577 -4.16 6.15 1.34
CA SER A 577 -3.05 7.09 1.10
C SER A 577 -3.12 7.83 -0.25
N GLY A 578 -4.29 7.82 -0.90
CA GLY A 578 -4.51 8.47 -2.18
C GLY A 578 -4.82 9.97 -2.04
N PRO A 579 -5.02 10.68 -3.15
CA PRO A 579 -5.19 12.14 -3.15
C PRO A 579 -6.54 12.61 -2.57
N ILE A 580 -7.49 11.72 -2.29
CA ILE A 580 -8.81 12.09 -1.79
C ILE A 580 -8.77 12.23 -0.27
N ALA A 581 -9.04 13.43 0.24
CA ALA A 581 -9.07 13.65 1.68
C ALA A 581 -10.19 12.85 2.37
N PRO A 582 -10.03 12.45 3.65
CA PRO A 582 -11.06 11.74 4.39
C PRO A 582 -12.30 12.61 4.56
N PHE A 583 -13.46 11.98 4.59
CA PHE A 583 -14.73 12.70 4.78
C PHE A 583 -15.71 11.91 5.65
N ARG A 584 -16.69 12.64 6.17
CA ARG A 584 -17.64 12.11 7.15
C ARG A 584 -18.87 11.53 6.48
N VAL A 585 -19.22 10.29 6.84
CA VAL A 585 -20.41 9.58 6.37
C VAL A 585 -21.27 9.08 7.54
N SER A 586 -22.49 8.66 7.25
CA SER A 586 -23.33 7.91 8.20
C SER A 586 -23.42 6.45 7.75
N CYS A 587 -23.01 5.53 8.61
CA CYS A 587 -23.02 4.08 8.36
C CYS A 587 -24.18 3.43 9.11
N GLU A 588 -25.06 2.76 8.39
CA GLU A 588 -26.12 1.91 8.92
C GLU A 588 -25.69 0.44 8.80
N MET A 589 -25.46 -0.21 9.94
CA MET A 589 -24.86 -1.55 10.06
C MET A 589 -25.88 -2.64 10.41
N THR A 590 -27.17 -2.30 10.42
CA THR A 590 -28.28 -3.23 10.72
C THR A 590 -28.86 -3.80 9.43
N GLY A 591 -28.74 -5.11 9.21
CA GLY A 591 -29.18 -5.75 7.97
C GLY A 591 -28.11 -5.62 6.87
N LYS A 592 -28.46 -5.06 5.71
CA LYS A 592 -27.49 -4.74 4.65
C LYS A 592 -26.77 -3.44 5.00
N ILE A 593 -25.43 -3.47 4.99
CA ILE A 593 -24.62 -2.30 5.36
C ILE A 593 -24.83 -1.21 4.31
N SER A 594 -25.17 -0.03 4.81
CA SER A 594 -25.57 1.11 3.99
C SER A 594 -24.79 2.35 4.38
N LEU A 595 -24.19 3.02 3.41
CA LEU A 595 -23.50 4.29 3.56
C LEU A 595 -24.43 5.41 3.07
N ILE A 596 -24.61 6.43 3.91
CA ILE A 596 -25.52 7.56 3.65
C ILE A 596 -24.73 8.88 3.64
N ILE A 597 -24.81 9.61 2.53
CA ILE A 597 -24.20 10.95 2.36
C ILE A 597 -25.32 12.00 2.39
N ARG A 598 -25.28 12.89 3.40
CA ARG A 598 -26.35 13.87 3.68
C ARG A 598 -26.03 15.30 3.23
N GLU A 599 -24.80 15.60 2.82
CA GLU A 599 -24.42 16.97 2.47
C GLU A 599 -25.09 17.43 1.17
N ARG A 600 -25.48 18.72 1.15
CA ARG A 600 -26.14 19.32 -0.02
C ARG A 600 -25.13 19.42 -1.17
N VAL A 601 -25.38 18.70 -2.26
CA VAL A 601 -24.68 18.79 -3.56
C VAL A 601 -24.96 20.15 -4.26
N SER A 602 -25.24 21.21 -3.51
CA SER A 602 -25.51 22.54 -4.06
C SER A 602 -24.18 23.29 -4.16
N LEU A 603 -23.68 23.39 -5.40
CA LEU A 603 -22.36 23.87 -5.84
C LEU A 603 -21.25 22.89 -5.47
N CYS A 604 -20.73 22.16 -6.47
CA CYS A 604 -19.55 21.30 -6.33
C CYS A 604 -18.28 22.16 -6.57
N PRO A 605 -17.49 22.53 -5.54
CA PRO A 605 -16.07 22.71 -5.73
C PRO A 605 -15.50 21.31 -6.02
N TYR A 606 -14.65 21.20 -7.05
CA TYR A 606 -14.10 19.96 -7.60
C TYR A 606 -13.73 18.84 -6.58
N CYS A 607 -13.31 19.15 -5.33
CA CYS A 607 -12.98 18.15 -4.31
C CYS A 607 -14.13 17.25 -3.85
N LEU A 608 -15.34 17.78 -3.60
CA LEU A 608 -16.42 16.99 -2.99
C LEU A 608 -17.00 15.96 -3.98
N CYS A 609 -16.93 16.23 -5.29
CA CYS A 609 -17.39 15.28 -6.31
C CYS A 609 -16.50 14.03 -6.37
N VAL A 610 -15.18 14.16 -6.21
CA VAL A 610 -14.24 13.00 -6.31
C VAL A 610 -14.46 12.02 -5.15
N GLN A 611 -14.69 12.53 -3.94
CA GLN A 611 -15.00 11.73 -2.74
C GLN A 611 -16.23 10.83 -2.94
N VAL A 612 -17.34 11.42 -3.40
CA VAL A 612 -18.61 10.71 -3.62
C VAL A 612 -18.51 9.73 -4.79
N LEU A 613 -17.73 10.08 -5.83
CA LEU A 613 -17.47 9.21 -6.98
C LEU A 613 -16.70 7.95 -6.58
N SER A 614 -15.73 8.06 -5.68
CA SER A 614 -14.96 6.90 -5.19
C SER A 614 -15.87 5.88 -4.49
N VAL A 615 -16.74 6.35 -3.59
CA VAL A 615 -17.68 5.50 -2.86
C VAL A 615 -18.78 4.93 -3.75
N THR A 616 -19.31 5.73 -4.68
CA THR A 616 -20.28 5.20 -5.66
C THR A 616 -19.63 4.12 -6.50
N ASN A 617 -18.40 4.27 -7.00
CA ASN A 617 -17.75 3.25 -7.82
C ASN A 617 -17.56 1.91 -7.08
N SER A 618 -17.15 1.92 -5.81
CA SER A 618 -16.94 0.71 -5.02
C SER A 618 -18.24 0.03 -4.56
N ALA A 619 -19.34 0.76 -4.48
CA ALA A 619 -20.63 0.22 -4.05
C ALA A 619 -21.19 -0.82 -5.04
N GLU A 620 -21.96 -1.78 -4.54
CA GLU A 620 -22.67 -2.73 -5.39
C GLU A 620 -23.93 -2.09 -6.00
N TYR A 621 -24.64 -1.31 -5.20
CA TYR A 621 -25.90 -0.66 -5.54
C TYR A 621 -26.00 0.71 -4.86
N CYS A 622 -26.56 1.71 -5.54
CA CYS A 622 -26.82 3.03 -4.96
C CYS A 622 -28.20 3.54 -5.34
N GLU A 623 -28.83 4.27 -4.44
CA GLU A 623 -30.13 4.90 -4.64
C GLU A 623 -30.18 6.33 -4.09
N GLN A 624 -31.00 7.16 -4.73
CA GLN A 624 -31.26 8.51 -4.27
C GLN A 624 -32.73 8.89 -4.50
N TYR A 625 -33.35 9.47 -3.48
CA TYR A 625 -34.74 9.91 -3.57
C TYR A 625 -34.87 11.26 -4.29
N VAL A 626 -35.85 11.37 -5.18
CA VAL A 626 -36.20 12.63 -5.83
C VAL A 626 -37.72 12.83 -5.80
N ALA A 627 -38.16 14.05 -5.50
CA ALA A 627 -39.57 14.43 -5.55
C ALA A 627 -39.75 15.79 -6.22
N TYR A 628 -40.70 15.86 -7.15
CA TYR A 628 -41.15 17.07 -7.80
C TYR A 628 -42.59 17.35 -7.39
N THR A 629 -42.78 18.34 -6.51
CA THR A 629 -44.09 18.81 -6.09
C THR A 629 -44.45 20.04 -6.93
N CYS A 630 -45.61 20.06 -7.56
CA CYS A 630 -45.97 21.05 -8.57
C CYS A 630 -47.36 21.62 -8.37
N ARG A 631 -47.56 22.85 -8.86
CA ARG A 631 -48.83 23.54 -8.96
C ARG A 631 -48.83 24.39 -10.22
N MET A 632 -49.69 24.06 -11.18
CA MET A 632 -49.66 24.63 -12.54
C MET A 632 -48.26 24.56 -13.18
N SER A 633 -47.51 23.49 -12.94
CA SER A 633 -46.14 23.30 -13.43
C SER A 633 -45.95 21.87 -13.93
N ARG A 634 -45.45 21.74 -15.16
CA ARG A 634 -45.29 20.45 -15.86
C ARG A 634 -43.88 19.90 -15.72
N LEU A 635 -43.78 18.57 -15.71
CA LEU A 635 -42.50 17.87 -15.57
C LEU A 635 -41.96 17.41 -16.93
N LEU A 636 -42.69 16.54 -17.64
CA LEU A 636 -42.23 15.89 -18.88
C LEU A 636 -42.97 16.35 -20.14
N ASN A 637 -44.10 17.07 -20.02
CA ASN A 637 -44.80 17.76 -21.11
C ASN A 637 -45.73 16.92 -22.03
N THR A 638 -46.17 15.70 -21.66
CA THR A 638 -47.08 14.78 -22.42
C THR A 638 -46.39 13.91 -23.51
N PRO A 639 -47.01 12.82 -24.06
CA PRO A 639 -46.32 11.58 -24.49
C PRO A 639 -45.09 11.68 -25.41
N ASP A 640 -45.01 12.69 -26.28
CA ASP A 640 -43.96 12.85 -27.29
C ASP A 640 -43.26 14.22 -27.22
N GLY A 641 -43.47 14.98 -26.14
CA GLY A 641 -42.92 16.33 -25.95
C GLY A 641 -41.49 16.34 -25.38
N ILE A 642 -40.74 17.43 -25.61
CA ILE A 642 -39.46 17.64 -24.93
C ILE A 642 -39.75 17.92 -23.43
N PRO A 643 -39.09 17.20 -22.50
CA PRO A 643 -39.34 17.37 -21.07
C PRO A 643 -38.88 18.74 -20.58
N PHE A 644 -39.72 19.38 -19.77
CA PHE A 644 -39.45 20.69 -19.17
C PHE A 644 -38.44 20.62 -18.03
N THR A 645 -38.46 19.52 -17.28
CA THR A 645 -37.60 19.30 -16.14
C THR A 645 -36.72 18.07 -16.39
N TRP A 646 -35.44 18.18 -16.04
CA TRP A 646 -34.50 17.07 -16.08
C TRP A 646 -33.49 17.22 -14.95
N TRP A 647 -32.80 16.14 -14.63
CA TRP A 647 -31.71 16.15 -13.68
C TRP A 647 -30.39 15.84 -14.37
N VAL A 648 -29.30 16.24 -13.75
CA VAL A 648 -27.93 16.09 -14.24
C VAL A 648 -27.22 15.09 -13.33
N GLY A 649 -26.64 14.07 -13.95
CA GLY A 649 -25.92 13.01 -13.25
C GLY A 649 -24.46 13.33 -12.99
N ARG A 650 -23.72 12.31 -12.53
CA ARG A 650 -22.29 12.39 -12.22
C ARG A 650 -21.37 12.73 -13.40
N ALA A 651 -21.77 12.38 -14.62
CA ALA A 651 -21.00 12.65 -15.84
C ALA A 651 -21.42 13.96 -16.54
N ASN A 652 -22.13 14.86 -15.83
CA ASN A 652 -22.73 16.08 -16.39
C ASN A 652 -23.70 15.80 -17.56
N GLU A 653 -24.29 14.61 -17.54
CA GLU A 653 -25.23 14.07 -18.52
C GLU A 653 -26.68 14.38 -18.10
N ARG A 654 -27.55 14.63 -19.09
CA ARG A 654 -28.96 14.98 -18.87
C ARG A 654 -29.82 13.72 -18.81
N HIS A 655 -30.58 13.59 -17.72
CA HIS A 655 -31.52 12.50 -17.50
C HIS A 655 -32.96 13.04 -17.36
N SER A 656 -33.86 12.53 -18.20
CA SER A 656 -35.28 12.92 -18.23
C SER A 656 -36.21 11.92 -17.57
N TYR A 657 -35.72 10.72 -17.21
CA TYR A 657 -36.53 9.79 -16.41
C TYR A 657 -36.63 10.29 -14.97
N TRP A 658 -37.74 10.01 -14.32
CA TRP A 658 -38.05 10.49 -12.97
C TRP A 658 -38.36 9.33 -12.04
N GLY A 659 -38.16 9.52 -10.73
CA GLY A 659 -38.20 8.48 -9.69
C GLY A 659 -39.23 7.35 -9.95
N GLY A 660 -38.76 6.11 -9.86
CA GLY A 660 -39.53 4.89 -10.19
C GLY A 660 -39.50 4.47 -11.67
N SER A 661 -38.96 5.30 -12.57
CA SER A 661 -38.80 5.01 -14.00
C SER A 661 -37.35 4.68 -14.41
N GLY A 662 -37.19 4.02 -15.56
CA GLY A 662 -35.88 3.65 -16.13
C GLY A 662 -35.34 4.65 -17.18
N PRO A 663 -34.03 4.64 -17.48
CA PRO A 663 -33.42 5.45 -18.52
C PRO A 663 -34.13 5.31 -19.86
N GLY A 664 -34.35 6.44 -20.53
CA GLY A 664 -35.08 6.50 -21.80
C GLY A 664 -36.60 6.45 -21.68
N ILE A 665 -37.16 6.19 -20.50
CA ILE A 665 -38.61 6.10 -20.30
C ILE A 665 -39.17 7.43 -19.78
N GLN A 666 -39.93 8.13 -20.62
CA GLN A 666 -40.56 9.43 -20.29
C GLN A 666 -41.88 9.26 -19.53
N LYS A 667 -41.85 8.48 -18.45
CA LYS A 667 -42.99 8.29 -17.53
C LYS A 667 -42.49 8.44 -16.09
N CYS A 668 -43.38 8.84 -15.19
CA CYS A 668 -43.13 8.79 -13.74
C CYS A 668 -43.61 7.44 -13.18
N SER A 669 -43.30 7.13 -11.92
CA SER A 669 -43.75 5.89 -11.24
C SER A 669 -45.24 5.59 -11.47
N CYS A 670 -46.11 6.61 -11.33
CA CYS A 670 -47.54 6.42 -11.53
C CYS A 670 -47.93 6.04 -12.97
N GLY A 671 -47.14 6.49 -13.96
CA GLY A 671 -47.35 6.22 -15.37
C GLY A 671 -46.88 4.82 -15.79
N ILE A 672 -45.93 4.25 -15.04
CA ILE A 672 -45.51 2.85 -15.15
C ILE A 672 -46.55 1.91 -14.51
N GLU A 673 -47.05 2.29 -13.33
CA GLU A 673 -48.05 1.51 -12.57
C GLU A 673 -49.49 1.67 -13.07
N HIS A 674 -49.72 2.56 -14.05
CA HIS A 674 -51.05 2.89 -14.58
C HIS A 674 -52.04 3.43 -13.52
N ASN A 675 -51.54 4.16 -12.52
CA ASN A 675 -52.34 4.70 -11.41
C ASN A 675 -52.23 6.23 -11.23
N CYS A 676 -51.76 6.97 -12.24
CA CYS A 676 -51.74 8.44 -12.20
C CYS A 676 -53.15 9.02 -11.99
N THR A 677 -53.21 10.18 -11.33
CA THR A 677 -54.47 10.87 -11.01
C THR A 677 -55.33 11.17 -12.25
N ASP A 678 -54.68 11.48 -13.37
CA ASP A 678 -55.30 11.58 -14.68
C ASP A 678 -54.69 10.52 -15.61
N PRO A 679 -55.46 9.53 -16.09
CA PRO A 679 -54.95 8.45 -16.94
C PRO A 679 -54.47 8.92 -18.32
N LYS A 680 -54.73 10.18 -18.72
CA LYS A 680 -54.22 10.76 -19.97
C LYS A 680 -52.76 11.24 -19.88
N HIS A 681 -52.21 11.32 -18.67
CA HIS A 681 -50.87 11.84 -18.41
C HIS A 681 -49.96 10.76 -17.81
N TYR A 682 -48.66 10.83 -18.12
CA TYR A 682 -47.66 9.87 -17.63
C TYR A 682 -47.01 10.28 -16.30
N CYS A 683 -47.36 11.46 -15.78
CA CYS A 683 -46.93 12.03 -14.51
C CYS A 683 -48.08 12.86 -13.92
N ASN A 684 -48.23 12.90 -12.60
CA ASN A 684 -49.28 13.67 -11.94
C ASN A 684 -49.14 15.19 -12.17
N CYS A 685 -47.90 15.68 -12.28
CA CYS A 685 -47.60 17.08 -12.52
C CYS A 685 -47.89 17.55 -13.95
N ASP A 686 -47.92 16.62 -14.91
CA ASP A 686 -48.24 16.96 -16.30
C ASP A 686 -49.74 17.26 -16.51
N ALA A 687 -50.60 16.91 -15.55
CA ALA A 687 -52.02 17.27 -15.54
C ALA A 687 -52.28 18.77 -15.26
N ASP A 688 -51.23 19.52 -14.89
CA ASP A 688 -51.23 20.98 -14.88
C ASP A 688 -52.33 21.63 -13.99
N LEU A 689 -52.59 21.01 -12.84
CA LEU A 689 -53.68 21.38 -11.94
C LEU A 689 -53.31 22.54 -11.00
N ARG A 690 -54.33 23.31 -10.58
CA ARG A 690 -54.19 24.40 -9.58
C ARG A 690 -53.99 23.89 -8.15
N SER A 691 -54.27 22.62 -7.91
CA SER A 691 -54.00 21.91 -6.66
C SER A 691 -52.60 21.29 -6.71
N TRP A 692 -51.93 21.24 -5.56
CA TRP A 692 -50.64 20.57 -5.45
C TRP A 692 -50.71 19.10 -5.88
N ARG A 693 -49.73 18.68 -6.67
CA ARG A 693 -49.46 17.30 -7.09
C ARG A 693 -48.00 16.99 -6.86
N GLU A 694 -47.68 15.70 -6.83
CA GLU A 694 -46.33 15.23 -6.61
C GLU A 694 -46.03 14.03 -7.50
N ASP A 695 -44.83 14.03 -8.08
CA ASP A 695 -44.19 12.87 -8.69
C ASP A 695 -42.87 12.63 -7.98
N SER A 696 -42.78 11.49 -7.28
CA SER A 696 -41.63 11.12 -6.46
C SER A 696 -41.22 9.66 -6.68
N GLY A 697 -39.99 9.33 -6.30
CA GLY A 697 -39.49 7.98 -6.32
C GLY A 697 -37.97 7.89 -6.16
N LEU A 698 -37.45 6.67 -6.25
CA LEU A 698 -36.01 6.40 -6.18
C LEU A 698 -35.38 6.38 -7.57
N LEU A 699 -34.22 7.00 -7.67
CA LEU A 699 -33.26 6.83 -8.76
C LEU A 699 -32.30 5.72 -8.31
N VAL A 700 -32.13 4.67 -9.11
CA VAL A 700 -31.41 3.44 -8.72
C VAL A 700 -30.26 3.08 -9.67
N TYR A 701 -30.06 3.86 -10.73
CA TYR A 701 -29.02 3.63 -11.72
C TYR A 701 -27.72 4.26 -11.23
N LYS A 702 -26.90 3.43 -10.60
CA LYS A 702 -25.60 3.78 -9.99
C LYS A 702 -24.72 4.65 -10.89
N ASP A 703 -24.62 4.31 -12.17
CA ASP A 703 -23.74 5.00 -13.12
C ASP A 703 -24.17 6.44 -13.44
N HIS A 704 -25.43 6.80 -13.13
CA HIS A 704 -25.95 8.15 -13.30
C HIS A 704 -25.89 8.97 -12.00
N LEU A 705 -25.85 8.32 -10.83
CA LEU A 705 -25.86 8.94 -9.51
C LEU A 705 -24.45 9.41 -9.08
N PRO A 706 -24.32 10.45 -8.24
CA PRO A 706 -25.39 11.24 -7.61
C PRO A 706 -26.04 12.29 -8.53
N VAL A 707 -27.22 12.75 -8.13
CA VAL A 707 -27.85 13.95 -8.71
C VAL A 707 -27.01 15.18 -8.36
N SER A 708 -26.39 15.81 -9.37
CA SER A 708 -25.56 17.00 -9.20
C SER A 708 -26.37 18.30 -9.36
N GLN A 709 -27.37 18.30 -10.23
CA GLN A 709 -28.24 19.44 -10.49
C GLN A 709 -29.62 18.97 -10.96
N VAL A 710 -30.65 19.79 -10.72
CA VAL A 710 -31.96 19.63 -11.38
C VAL A 710 -32.34 20.95 -12.03
N VAL A 711 -32.70 20.87 -13.31
CA VAL A 711 -33.10 22.02 -14.12
C VAL A 711 -34.61 21.98 -14.28
N VAL A 712 -35.29 23.06 -13.90
CA VAL A 712 -36.75 23.19 -13.97
C VAL A 712 -37.11 24.26 -14.99
N GLY A 713 -37.70 23.86 -16.11
CA GLY A 713 -37.97 24.73 -17.26
C GLY A 713 -39.33 25.44 -17.23
N ASP A 714 -40.38 24.87 -16.63
CA ASP A 714 -41.74 25.45 -16.64
C ASP A 714 -41.95 26.53 -15.55
N LYS A 715 -41.01 27.47 -15.41
CA LYS A 715 -41.09 28.55 -14.41
C LYS A 715 -41.57 29.90 -14.97
N ASN A 716 -41.60 30.06 -16.29
CA ASN A 716 -41.87 31.34 -16.93
C ASN A 716 -43.37 31.65 -17.10
N ARG A 717 -44.26 30.74 -16.67
CA ARG A 717 -45.72 30.91 -16.76
C ARG A 717 -46.29 31.44 -15.44
N ALA A 718 -47.14 32.46 -15.52
CA ALA A 718 -47.78 33.05 -14.35
C ALA A 718 -48.64 32.02 -13.59
N GLY A 719 -48.36 31.84 -12.29
CA GLY A 719 -49.02 30.87 -11.42
C GLY A 719 -48.36 29.48 -11.36
N SER A 720 -47.28 29.25 -12.13
CA SER A 720 -46.49 28.02 -12.07
C SER A 720 -45.56 28.00 -10.85
N GLU A 721 -45.77 27.05 -9.95
CA GLU A 721 -44.97 26.84 -8.76
C GLU A 721 -44.47 25.38 -8.73
N ALA A 722 -43.18 25.20 -8.41
CA ALA A 722 -42.58 23.88 -8.26
C ALA A 722 -41.62 23.86 -7.07
N LYS A 723 -41.71 22.79 -6.27
CA LYS A 723 -40.82 22.48 -5.15
C LYS A 723 -40.11 21.17 -5.43
N LEU A 724 -38.78 21.23 -5.38
CA LEU A 724 -37.92 20.08 -5.59
C LEU A 724 -37.37 19.58 -4.26
N THR A 725 -37.40 18.27 -4.04
CA THR A 725 -36.75 17.61 -2.92
C THR A 725 -35.78 16.55 -3.44
N ILE A 726 -34.51 16.64 -3.02
CA ILE A 726 -33.48 15.62 -3.30
C ILE A 726 -33.09 15.01 -1.95
N GLY A 727 -33.22 13.70 -1.82
CA GLY A 727 -32.82 12.95 -0.65
C GLY A 727 -31.31 12.66 -0.62
N PRO A 728 -30.81 12.12 0.51
CA PRO A 728 -29.41 11.71 0.61
C PRO A 728 -29.12 10.57 -0.36
N LEU A 729 -27.86 10.49 -0.83
CA LEU A 729 -27.37 9.33 -1.57
C LEU A 729 -27.16 8.18 -0.58
N LYS A 730 -27.73 7.01 -0.88
CA LYS A 730 -27.52 5.78 -0.13
C LYS A 730 -26.84 4.75 -1.01
N CYS A 731 -25.73 4.18 -0.56
CA CYS A 731 -25.00 3.15 -1.28
C CYS A 731 -24.81 1.91 -0.39
N HIS A 732 -24.88 0.74 -1.01
CA HIS A 732 -24.88 -0.56 -0.34
C HIS A 732 -23.80 -1.46 -0.93
N GLY A 733 -23.21 -2.28 -0.06
CA GLY A 733 -22.14 -3.20 -0.41
C GLY A 733 -20.81 -2.51 -0.70
N ASP A 734 -19.74 -3.31 -0.71
CA ASP A 734 -18.38 -2.86 -0.98
C ASP A 734 -17.65 -3.91 -1.82
N ARG A 735 -17.61 -3.70 -3.14
CA ARG A 735 -16.95 -4.63 -4.07
C ARG A 735 -15.46 -4.74 -3.80
N ASN A 736 -14.82 -3.66 -3.34
CA ASN A 736 -13.39 -3.63 -3.10
C ASN A 736 -13.02 -4.49 -1.88
N TYR A 737 -13.83 -4.42 -0.82
CA TYR A 737 -13.64 -5.21 0.38
C TYR A 737 -13.92 -6.71 0.15
N TRP A 738 -14.93 -7.04 -0.66
CA TRP A 738 -15.35 -8.41 -0.93
C TRP A 738 -14.65 -9.09 -2.11
N ASN A 739 -13.87 -8.35 -2.91
CA ASN A 739 -13.02 -8.88 -3.99
C ASN A 739 -12.01 -9.91 -3.43
N ALA A 740 -12.28 -11.19 -3.66
CA ALA A 740 -11.57 -12.30 -3.02
C ALA A 740 -11.28 -13.45 -4.00
N ALA A 741 -10.21 -14.19 -3.71
CA ALA A 741 -9.86 -15.43 -4.39
C ALA A 741 -9.41 -16.51 -3.40
N SER A 742 -9.71 -17.77 -3.72
CA SER A 742 -9.37 -18.96 -2.93
C SER A 742 -8.35 -19.81 -3.66
N PHE A 743 -7.17 -19.98 -3.09
CA PHE A 743 -6.08 -20.81 -3.59
C PHE A 743 -6.20 -22.23 -3.04
N THR A 744 -6.57 -23.18 -3.89
CA THR A 744 -6.85 -24.57 -3.48
C THR A 744 -5.67 -25.51 -3.71
N SER A 745 -4.59 -25.06 -4.35
CA SER A 745 -3.38 -25.85 -4.56
C SER A 745 -2.12 -24.99 -4.37
N PRO A 746 -1.04 -25.53 -3.75
CA PRO A 746 0.20 -24.78 -3.48
C PRO A 746 0.97 -24.37 -4.73
N ALA A 747 0.62 -24.92 -5.90
CA ALA A 747 1.20 -24.54 -7.19
C ALA A 747 0.40 -23.44 -7.91
N SER A 748 -0.75 -23.03 -7.36
CA SER A 748 -1.66 -22.09 -8.01
C SER A 748 -1.25 -20.65 -7.67
N TYR A 749 -1.25 -19.78 -8.67
CA TYR A 749 -0.93 -18.37 -8.50
C TYR A 749 -1.73 -17.51 -9.46
N LEU A 750 -1.98 -16.27 -9.07
CA LEU A 750 -2.46 -15.23 -9.98
C LEU A 750 -1.26 -14.40 -10.43
N HIS A 751 -1.25 -13.97 -11.69
CA HIS A 751 -0.24 -13.03 -12.20
C HIS A 751 -0.90 -11.77 -12.73
N PHE A 752 -0.25 -10.63 -12.48
CA PHE A 752 -0.67 -9.29 -12.90
C PHE A 752 0.50 -8.55 -13.56
N PRO A 753 0.23 -7.48 -14.35
CA PRO A 753 1.28 -6.62 -14.89
C PRO A 753 2.21 -6.10 -13.80
N SER A 754 3.47 -5.84 -14.15
CA SER A 754 4.47 -5.39 -13.18
C SER A 754 4.07 -4.07 -12.51
N VAL A 755 4.20 -4.03 -11.18
CA VAL A 755 4.01 -2.80 -10.42
C VAL A 755 5.23 -1.92 -10.65
N ARG A 756 5.02 -0.64 -11.00
CA ARG A 756 6.12 0.32 -11.10
C ARG A 756 6.64 0.61 -9.69
N GLY A 757 7.95 0.43 -9.47
CA GLY A 757 8.57 0.85 -8.22
C GLY A 757 8.52 2.37 -8.12
N GLU A 758 7.81 2.86 -7.11
CA GLU A 758 7.79 4.27 -6.71
C GLU A 758 8.66 4.46 -5.46
N SER A 759 9.01 5.71 -5.13
CA SER A 759 9.80 6.05 -3.94
C SER A 759 9.05 5.74 -2.64
N SER A 760 7.73 5.69 -2.70
CA SER A 760 6.84 5.15 -1.68
C SER A 760 6.08 3.94 -2.24
N THR A 761 5.74 2.98 -1.39
CA THR A 761 4.97 1.80 -1.78
C THR A 761 4.09 1.36 -0.62
N ASP A 762 2.78 1.34 -0.83
CA ASP A 762 1.78 0.76 0.08
C ASP A 762 1.28 -0.56 -0.48
N ILE A 763 1.26 -1.60 0.36
CA ILE A 763 0.65 -2.89 0.04
C ILE A 763 -0.29 -3.25 1.17
N SER A 764 -1.55 -3.55 0.86
CA SER A 764 -2.48 -4.09 1.83
C SER A 764 -3.33 -5.21 1.26
N PHE A 765 -3.60 -6.22 2.09
CA PHE A 765 -4.51 -7.30 1.76
C PHE A 765 -4.97 -8.01 3.03
N TYR A 766 -6.04 -8.79 2.89
CA TYR A 766 -6.48 -9.73 3.92
C TYR A 766 -6.20 -11.16 3.48
N PHE A 767 -5.86 -12.01 4.44
CA PHE A 767 -5.72 -13.45 4.20
C PHE A 767 -6.47 -14.26 5.25
N LYS A 768 -6.84 -15.48 4.87
CA LYS A 768 -7.46 -16.48 5.74
C LYS A 768 -6.90 -17.84 5.36
N THR A 769 -6.30 -18.57 6.29
CA THR A 769 -5.65 -19.85 6.00
C THR A 769 -5.71 -20.83 7.18
N SER A 770 -5.57 -22.12 6.89
CA SER A 770 -5.27 -23.18 7.85
C SER A 770 -3.83 -23.70 7.72
N SER A 771 -3.05 -23.20 6.75
CA SER A 771 -1.64 -23.52 6.54
C SER A 771 -0.73 -22.64 7.42
N ILE A 772 0.39 -23.21 7.87
CA ILE A 772 1.45 -22.50 8.59
C ILE A 772 2.50 -21.88 7.65
N HIS A 773 2.42 -22.11 6.33
CA HIS A 773 3.35 -21.55 5.36
C HIS A 773 2.61 -21.08 4.10
N GLY A 774 3.15 -20.07 3.42
CA GLY A 774 2.65 -19.67 2.11
C GLY A 774 3.24 -18.35 1.62
N VAL A 775 3.56 -18.28 0.33
CA VAL A 775 3.96 -17.04 -0.34
C VAL A 775 2.72 -16.24 -0.72
N PHE A 776 2.58 -15.02 -0.18
CA PHE A 776 1.48 -14.13 -0.53
C PHE A 776 1.74 -13.39 -1.83
N LEU A 777 2.91 -12.73 -1.92
CA LEU A 777 3.26 -11.83 -3.01
C LEU A 777 4.73 -11.98 -3.37
N ALA A 778 5.04 -12.03 -4.67
CA ALA A 778 6.41 -12.04 -5.19
C ALA A 778 6.51 -11.22 -6.48
N ASN A 779 7.48 -10.33 -6.55
CA ASN A 779 7.86 -9.60 -7.76
C ASN A 779 9.39 -9.65 -7.93
N LEU A 780 9.88 -10.10 -9.09
CA LEU A 780 11.27 -10.52 -9.33
C LEU A 780 11.92 -9.73 -10.49
N GLY A 781 12.66 -8.67 -10.18
CA GLY A 781 13.52 -7.96 -11.14
C GLY A 781 14.88 -8.65 -11.38
N THR A 782 15.70 -8.07 -12.26
CA THR A 782 17.06 -8.59 -12.58
C THR A 782 18.02 -8.52 -11.41
N THR A 783 17.87 -7.49 -10.57
CA THR A 783 18.71 -7.21 -9.38
C THR A 783 17.88 -6.71 -8.20
N SER A 784 16.55 -6.85 -8.26
CA SER A 784 15.64 -6.30 -7.24
C SER A 784 14.46 -7.22 -7.06
N PHE A 785 14.19 -7.69 -5.84
CA PHE A 785 12.99 -8.47 -5.54
C PHE A 785 12.11 -7.80 -4.46
N LEU A 786 10.84 -8.19 -4.45
CA LEU A 786 9.86 -7.87 -3.40
C LEU A 786 9.12 -9.16 -3.05
N HIS A 787 9.08 -9.51 -1.76
CA HIS A 787 8.54 -10.80 -1.30
C HIS A 787 7.83 -10.70 0.05
N ILE A 788 6.61 -11.24 0.15
CA ILE A 788 5.83 -11.33 1.39
C ILE A 788 5.36 -12.78 1.59
N GLU A 789 5.62 -13.36 2.77
CA GLU A 789 5.29 -14.74 3.09
C GLU A 789 4.84 -14.96 4.54
N LEU A 790 4.17 -16.08 4.77
CA LEU A 790 3.82 -16.62 6.08
C LEU A 790 4.82 -17.73 6.49
N ARG A 791 5.36 -17.62 7.71
CA ARG A 791 6.24 -18.62 8.35
C ARG A 791 5.78 -18.90 9.77
N GLY A 792 4.96 -19.94 9.96
CA GLY A 792 4.34 -20.27 11.24
C GLY A 792 3.37 -19.18 11.69
N SER A 793 3.66 -18.56 12.84
CA SER A 793 2.91 -17.39 13.35
C SER A 793 3.57 -16.06 13.02
N MET A 794 4.42 -16.02 11.98
CA MET A 794 5.18 -14.83 11.57
C MET A 794 4.88 -14.47 10.13
N VAL A 795 4.68 -13.18 9.86
CA VAL A 795 4.64 -12.63 8.50
C VAL A 795 5.97 -11.94 8.24
N VAL A 796 6.57 -12.23 7.09
CA VAL A 796 7.89 -11.71 6.70
C VAL A 796 7.76 -10.91 5.41
N PHE A 797 8.35 -9.72 5.39
CA PHE A 797 8.48 -8.87 4.22
C PHE A 797 9.97 -8.70 3.90
N SER A 798 10.36 -8.96 2.66
CA SER A 798 11.76 -8.82 2.21
C SER A 798 11.85 -8.15 0.84
N PHE A 799 12.84 -7.27 0.69
CA PHE A 799 13.08 -6.50 -0.53
C PHE A 799 14.54 -6.03 -0.62
N ASP A 800 15.00 -5.65 -1.82
CA ASP A 800 16.36 -5.13 -2.02
C ASP A 800 16.45 -3.60 -1.95
N VAL A 801 17.55 -3.07 -1.41
CA VAL A 801 17.97 -1.67 -1.50
C VAL A 801 19.39 -1.62 -2.06
N GLY A 802 19.53 -1.30 -3.35
CA GLY A 802 20.82 -1.38 -4.03
C GLY A 802 21.35 -2.82 -4.10
N SER A 803 22.47 -3.11 -3.43
CA SER A 803 23.07 -4.45 -3.32
C SER A 803 22.78 -5.16 -2.00
N GLU A 804 21.99 -4.56 -1.10
CA GLU A 804 21.71 -5.08 0.24
C GLU A 804 20.26 -5.56 0.37
N ARG A 805 20.05 -6.73 0.99
CA ARG A 805 18.74 -7.32 1.23
C ARG A 805 18.20 -6.90 2.59
N VAL A 806 17.01 -6.31 2.61
CA VAL A 806 16.33 -5.88 3.83
C VAL A 806 15.15 -6.82 4.14
N GLU A 807 15.00 -7.21 5.40
CA GLU A 807 13.93 -8.07 5.88
C GLU A 807 13.28 -7.49 7.15
N LEU A 808 11.95 -7.47 7.17
CA LEU A 808 11.10 -7.11 8.31
C LEU A 808 10.22 -8.31 8.67
N SER A 809 10.00 -8.53 9.96
CA SER A 809 9.24 -9.68 10.42
C SER A 809 8.36 -9.35 11.61
N VAL A 810 7.07 -9.69 11.53
CA VAL A 810 6.10 -9.47 12.60
C VAL A 810 5.60 -10.80 13.12
N HIS A 811 5.76 -11.04 14.42
CA HIS A 811 5.30 -12.26 15.10
C HIS A 811 3.97 -12.01 15.81
N SER A 812 3.01 -12.91 15.60
CA SER A 812 1.77 -12.96 16.36
C SER A 812 1.84 -14.00 17.49
N PRO A 813 1.40 -13.67 18.72
CA PRO A 813 1.33 -14.63 19.83
C PRO A 813 0.27 -15.72 19.59
N MET A 814 -0.71 -15.46 18.73
CA MET A 814 -1.73 -16.44 18.33
C MET A 814 -1.35 -17.05 16.97
N PRO A 815 -1.63 -18.34 16.73
CA PRO A 815 -1.43 -18.94 15.41
C PRO A 815 -2.26 -18.22 14.34
N LEU A 816 -1.65 -17.90 13.20
CA LEU A 816 -2.31 -17.19 12.08
C LEU A 816 -3.02 -18.13 11.11
N ASN A 817 -2.99 -19.43 11.41
CA ASN A 817 -3.66 -20.48 10.66
C ASN A 817 -4.98 -20.90 11.34
N ASP A 818 -5.64 -19.96 11.99
CA ASP A 818 -6.89 -20.14 12.76
C ASP A 818 -8.16 -20.12 11.87
N ASN A 819 -7.97 -20.05 10.55
CA ASN A 819 -9.03 -19.91 9.57
C ASN A 819 -9.93 -18.69 9.83
N GLN A 820 -9.37 -17.60 10.37
CA GLN A 820 -9.99 -16.28 10.46
C GLN A 820 -9.31 -15.30 9.49
N TRP A 821 -9.95 -14.16 9.25
CA TRP A 821 -9.37 -13.10 8.43
C TRP A 821 -8.33 -12.31 9.22
N HIS A 822 -7.13 -12.21 8.67
CA HIS A 822 -6.06 -11.34 9.15
C HIS A 822 -5.70 -10.29 8.08
N ARG A 823 -5.23 -9.13 8.51
CA ARG A 823 -4.83 -8.01 7.65
C ARG A 823 -3.32 -7.80 7.69
N VAL A 824 -2.70 -7.71 6.52
CA VAL A 824 -1.30 -7.34 6.34
C VAL A 824 -1.23 -5.97 5.67
N GLU A 825 -0.43 -5.08 6.23
CA GLU A 825 -0.16 -3.74 5.69
C GLU A 825 1.36 -3.54 5.64
N VAL A 826 1.88 -3.11 4.50
CA VAL A 826 3.27 -2.73 4.29
C VAL A 826 3.29 -1.30 3.80
N GLU A 827 4.10 -0.46 4.44
CA GLU A 827 4.36 0.91 4.02
C GLU A 827 5.88 1.06 3.84
N LYS A 828 6.32 1.38 2.63
CA LYS A 828 7.70 1.81 2.35
C LYS A 828 7.65 3.28 1.97
N ASN A 829 8.44 4.11 2.63
CA ASN A 829 8.58 5.53 2.29
C ASN A 829 10.06 5.96 2.37
N ILE A 830 10.33 7.25 2.15
CA ILE A 830 11.69 7.81 2.15
C ILE A 830 12.34 7.79 3.56
N LYS A 831 11.56 7.65 4.63
CA LYS A 831 12.03 7.64 6.02
C LYS A 831 12.22 6.26 6.58
N GLU A 832 11.25 5.39 6.35
CA GLU A 832 11.15 4.10 7.00
C GLU A 832 10.37 3.10 6.16
N VAL A 833 10.50 1.84 6.54
CA VAL A 833 9.69 0.73 6.07
C VAL A 833 8.99 0.12 7.27
N VAL A 834 7.69 -0.09 7.14
CA VAL A 834 6.80 -0.58 8.19
C VAL A 834 6.07 -1.82 7.69
N LEU A 835 6.13 -2.90 8.46
CA LEU A 835 5.27 -4.07 8.30
C LEU A 835 4.31 -4.13 9.48
N GLN A 836 3.01 -4.25 9.22
CA GLN A 836 1.98 -4.27 10.23
C GLN A 836 0.98 -5.43 10.01
N LEU A 837 0.64 -6.11 11.11
CA LEU A 837 -0.30 -7.23 11.14
C LEU A 837 -1.47 -6.89 12.08
N ASN A 838 -2.70 -7.00 11.57
CA ASN A 838 -3.96 -6.73 12.28
C ASN A 838 -4.01 -5.36 12.99
N ARG A 839 -3.24 -4.38 12.50
CA ARG A 839 -3.06 -3.05 13.12
C ARG A 839 -2.53 -3.04 14.56
N GLN A 840 -2.10 -4.19 15.07
CA GLN A 840 -1.66 -4.36 16.46
C GLN A 840 -0.16 -4.61 16.55
N TYR A 841 0.36 -5.51 15.71
CA TYR A 841 1.75 -5.89 15.72
C TYR A 841 2.47 -5.18 14.57
N ARG A 842 3.59 -4.52 14.85
CA ARG A 842 4.33 -3.74 13.85
C ARG A 842 5.84 -3.93 14.03
N ASP A 843 6.55 -3.92 12.91
CA ASP A 843 8.01 -3.83 12.83
C ASP A 843 8.39 -2.65 11.92
N VAL A 844 9.41 -1.90 12.30
CA VAL A 844 9.80 -0.64 11.64
C VAL A 844 11.30 -0.61 11.45
N ARG A 845 11.75 -0.31 10.23
CA ARG A 845 13.17 -0.10 9.92
C ARG A 845 13.41 1.25 9.24
N PRO A 846 14.39 2.05 9.71
CA PRO A 846 14.73 3.31 9.07
C PRO A 846 15.38 3.07 7.71
N THR A 847 15.08 3.93 6.74
CA THR A 847 15.69 3.95 5.42
C THR A 847 17.12 4.52 5.50
N PRO A 848 18.11 3.95 4.79
CA PRO A 848 19.46 4.51 4.73
C PRO A 848 19.48 5.95 4.18
N PRO A 849 20.36 6.84 4.70
CA PRO A 849 20.42 8.25 4.29
C PRO A 849 20.87 8.49 2.83
N GLN A 850 21.29 7.44 2.11
CA GLN A 850 21.76 7.50 0.73
C GLN A 850 20.60 7.51 -0.30
N GLY A 851 19.35 7.38 0.15
CA GLY A 851 18.17 7.36 -0.72
C GLY A 851 17.88 5.98 -1.32
N HIS A 852 16.67 5.81 -1.87
CA HIS A 852 16.26 4.58 -2.56
C HIS A 852 16.61 4.69 -4.04
N THR A 853 17.30 3.71 -4.60
CA THR A 853 17.26 3.49 -6.06
C THR A 853 15.83 3.11 -6.43
N LYS A 854 15.26 3.78 -7.45
CA LYS A 854 13.96 3.39 -8.02
C LYS A 854 14.06 1.94 -8.48
N GLN A 855 13.28 1.04 -7.85
CA GLN A 855 13.29 -0.37 -8.23
C GLN A 855 12.54 -0.54 -9.56
N GLU A 856 13.26 -1.00 -10.58
CA GLU A 856 12.66 -1.35 -11.85
C GLU A 856 12.34 -2.85 -11.86
N PHE A 857 11.04 -3.15 -11.82
CA PHE A 857 10.54 -4.52 -11.93
C PHE A 857 10.14 -4.78 -13.38
N TYR A 858 10.87 -5.67 -14.05
CA TYR A 858 10.58 -6.12 -15.41
C TYR A 858 9.70 -7.39 -15.45
N SER A 859 9.46 -8.04 -14.31
CA SER A 859 8.62 -9.24 -14.18
C SER A 859 7.19 -8.94 -13.78
N GLU A 860 6.28 -9.85 -14.13
CA GLU A 860 4.91 -9.88 -13.61
C GLU A 860 4.87 -10.02 -12.08
N LEU A 861 3.81 -9.48 -11.46
CA LEU A 861 3.51 -9.64 -10.05
C LEU A 861 2.82 -10.99 -9.82
N TYR A 862 3.41 -11.86 -9.01
CA TYR A 862 2.84 -13.14 -8.62
C TYR A 862 2.13 -13.04 -7.26
N VAL A 863 0.92 -13.59 -7.19
CA VAL A 863 0.09 -13.66 -5.98
C VAL A 863 -0.20 -15.13 -5.69
N GLY A 864 0.14 -15.60 -4.49
CA GLY A 864 -0.18 -16.93 -4.02
C GLY A 864 0.87 -18.03 -4.29
N ALA A 865 1.81 -17.86 -5.22
CA ALA A 865 2.97 -18.75 -5.31
C ALA A 865 4.15 -18.07 -6.01
N SER A 866 5.36 -18.61 -5.81
CA SER A 866 6.58 -18.20 -6.50
C SER A 866 7.43 -19.44 -6.83
N SER A 867 8.21 -19.39 -7.92
CA SER A 867 9.00 -20.53 -8.41
C SER A 867 9.98 -21.04 -7.35
N GLY A 868 9.88 -22.31 -6.96
CA GLY A 868 10.77 -22.98 -6.02
C GLY A 868 10.38 -22.86 -4.53
N GLN A 869 9.23 -22.28 -4.20
CA GLN A 869 8.74 -22.13 -2.81
C GLN A 869 7.33 -22.71 -2.62
N ARG A 870 6.93 -22.90 -1.36
CA ARG A 870 5.58 -23.39 -1.00
C ARG A 870 4.56 -22.27 -1.20
N GLY A 871 3.68 -22.41 -2.19
CA GLY A 871 2.60 -21.45 -2.42
C GLY A 871 1.60 -21.40 -1.27
N PHE A 872 0.90 -20.27 -1.21
CA PHE A 872 -0.18 -20.00 -0.29
C PHE A 872 -1.41 -20.87 -0.57
N LEU A 873 -2.02 -21.31 0.52
CA LEU A 873 -3.27 -22.05 0.54
C LEU A 873 -4.27 -21.29 1.42
N GLY A 874 -5.49 -21.09 0.94
CA GLY A 874 -6.52 -20.35 1.64
C GLY A 874 -7.07 -19.20 0.80
N CYS A 875 -7.62 -18.18 1.45
CA CYS A 875 -8.22 -17.05 0.76
C CYS A 875 -7.39 -15.78 0.91
N MET A 876 -7.35 -14.98 -0.16
CA MET A 876 -6.92 -13.58 -0.10
C MET A 876 -8.05 -12.68 -0.58
N ARG A 877 -8.14 -11.47 -0.03
CA ARG A 877 -9.09 -10.45 -0.50
C ARG A 877 -8.57 -9.03 -0.34
N ALA A 878 -9.22 -8.10 -1.06
CA ALA A 878 -8.95 -6.67 -1.01
C ALA A 878 -7.45 -6.35 -1.21
N LEU A 879 -6.80 -7.02 -2.17
CA LEU A 879 -5.41 -6.75 -2.52
C LEU A 879 -5.29 -5.37 -3.17
N LYS A 880 -4.50 -4.51 -2.55
CA LYS A 880 -4.25 -3.14 -2.98
C LYS A 880 -2.76 -2.85 -2.95
N ILE A 881 -2.25 -2.24 -4.03
CA ILE A 881 -0.87 -1.78 -4.13
C ILE A 881 -0.86 -0.37 -4.74
N ASN A 882 -0.25 0.60 -4.07
CA ASN A 882 -0.14 2.00 -4.55
C ASN A 882 -1.48 2.63 -4.89
N GLY A 883 -2.48 2.47 -4.02
CA GLY A 883 -3.85 2.95 -4.29
C GLY A 883 -4.65 2.12 -5.31
N VAL A 884 -4.01 1.22 -6.08
CA VAL A 884 -4.64 0.41 -7.14
C VAL A 884 -5.15 -0.91 -6.57
N ILE A 885 -6.41 -1.22 -6.86
CA ILE A 885 -7.06 -2.47 -6.43
C ILE A 885 -6.91 -3.51 -7.54
N PHE A 886 -6.44 -4.69 -7.17
CA PHE A 886 -6.25 -5.81 -8.10
C PHE A 886 -7.48 -6.72 -8.05
N ASP A 887 -8.21 -6.85 -9.16
CA ASP A 887 -9.40 -7.71 -9.24
C ASP A 887 -9.00 -9.18 -9.19
N LEU A 888 -9.06 -9.77 -7.99
CA LEU A 888 -8.71 -11.15 -7.74
C LEU A 888 -9.81 -12.08 -8.24
N GLU A 889 -11.07 -11.66 -8.15
CA GLU A 889 -12.22 -12.47 -8.49
C GLU A 889 -12.33 -12.69 -10.00
N GLU A 890 -12.16 -11.62 -10.80
CA GLU A 890 -12.13 -11.72 -12.26
C GLU A 890 -10.94 -12.56 -12.72
N ARG A 891 -9.75 -12.35 -12.13
CA ARG A 891 -8.54 -13.09 -12.50
C ARG A 891 -8.63 -14.57 -12.14
N ALA A 892 -9.24 -14.92 -11.00
CA ALA A 892 -9.41 -16.30 -10.56
C ALA A 892 -10.27 -17.13 -11.52
N LYS A 893 -11.26 -16.54 -12.19
CA LYS A 893 -12.12 -17.26 -13.16
C LYS A 893 -11.35 -17.91 -14.31
N ALA A 894 -10.16 -17.40 -14.63
CA ALA A 894 -9.33 -17.87 -15.74
C ALA A 894 -8.22 -18.87 -15.32
N ILE A 895 -7.96 -19.07 -14.02
CA ILE A 895 -6.78 -19.80 -13.53
C ILE A 895 -7.20 -21.10 -12.81
N PRO A 896 -6.78 -22.29 -13.30
CA PRO A 896 -7.03 -23.54 -12.60
C PRO A 896 -6.37 -23.58 -11.21
N GLY A 897 -7.10 -24.06 -10.20
CA GLY A 897 -6.60 -24.14 -8.81
C GLY A 897 -6.78 -22.84 -8.01
N VAL A 898 -7.37 -21.80 -8.62
CA VAL A 898 -7.84 -20.60 -7.91
C VAL A 898 -9.32 -20.40 -8.21
N ASN A 899 -10.15 -20.25 -7.18
CA ASN A 899 -11.59 -20.05 -7.33
C ASN A 899 -11.98 -18.60 -6.93
N PRO A 900 -12.95 -17.97 -7.61
CA PRO A 900 -13.47 -16.67 -7.22
C PRO A 900 -14.21 -16.73 -5.87
N GLY A 901 -14.03 -15.71 -5.03
CA GLY A 901 -14.63 -15.62 -3.70
C GLY A 901 -13.86 -16.42 -2.63
N CYS A 902 -14.45 -16.49 -1.43
CA CYS A 902 -13.93 -17.26 -0.29
C CYS A 902 -15.07 -18.01 0.42
N GLN A 903 -15.51 -19.12 -0.18
CA GLN A 903 -16.45 -20.05 0.43
C GLN A 903 -15.70 -21.28 0.94
N GLY A 904 -15.82 -21.57 2.24
CA GLY A 904 -15.19 -22.75 2.83
C GLY A 904 -15.91 -24.04 2.41
N HIS A 905 -15.19 -25.15 2.34
CA HIS A 905 -15.75 -26.45 1.98
C HIS A 905 -16.87 -26.86 2.92
N CYS A 906 -16.81 -26.55 4.22
CA CYS A 906 -17.91 -26.87 5.13
C CYS A 906 -19.22 -26.14 4.83
N SER A 907 -19.17 -24.97 4.19
CA SER A 907 -20.39 -24.26 3.79
C SER A 907 -21.11 -24.91 2.60
N SER A 908 -20.35 -25.52 1.70
CA SER A 908 -20.88 -26.19 0.49
C SER A 908 -21.13 -27.69 0.71
N TYR A 909 -20.22 -28.34 1.43
CA TYR A 909 -20.14 -29.80 1.57
C TYR A 909 -20.38 -30.29 3.01
N GLY A 910 -20.55 -29.38 3.99
CA GLY A 910 -20.78 -29.78 5.39
C GLY A 910 -22.03 -30.63 5.59
N MET A 911 -23.01 -30.54 4.68
CA MET A 911 -24.19 -31.41 4.65
C MET A 911 -23.86 -32.91 4.45
N HIS A 912 -22.64 -33.25 4.02
CA HIS A 912 -22.17 -34.63 3.90
C HIS A 912 -21.75 -35.23 5.25
N CYS A 913 -21.48 -34.43 6.28
CA CYS A 913 -21.31 -34.95 7.64
C CYS A 913 -22.67 -35.39 8.18
N ARG A 914 -22.89 -36.71 8.25
CA ARG A 914 -24.17 -37.30 8.67
C ARG A 914 -24.20 -37.59 10.18
N ASN A 915 -25.35 -38.01 10.67
CA ASN A 915 -25.55 -38.52 12.05
C ASN A 915 -25.06 -37.60 13.17
N GLY A 916 -25.14 -36.28 12.97
CA GLY A 916 -24.72 -35.28 13.96
C GLY A 916 -23.21 -35.02 14.01
N GLY A 917 -22.44 -35.53 13.03
CA GLY A 917 -21.03 -35.20 12.86
C GLY A 917 -20.80 -33.72 12.56
N LYS A 918 -19.75 -33.14 13.14
CA LYS A 918 -19.42 -31.72 12.95
C LYS A 918 -18.45 -31.55 11.79
N CYS A 919 -18.81 -30.75 10.78
CA CYS A 919 -17.88 -30.42 9.71
C CYS A 919 -16.74 -29.54 10.23
N VAL A 920 -15.51 -29.93 9.92
CA VAL A 920 -14.28 -29.22 10.26
C VAL A 920 -13.55 -28.91 8.96
N GLU A 921 -13.26 -27.62 8.75
CA GLU A 921 -12.55 -27.14 7.57
C GLU A 921 -11.08 -27.60 7.61
N GLN A 922 -10.56 -28.04 6.47
CA GLN A 922 -9.16 -28.47 6.29
C GLN A 922 -8.53 -27.69 5.14
N TYR A 923 -7.19 -27.66 5.06
CA TYR A 923 -6.50 -26.93 3.99
C TYR A 923 -6.75 -27.51 2.59
N ASN A 924 -7.08 -28.81 2.50
CA ASN A 924 -7.34 -29.55 1.26
C ASN A 924 -8.79 -30.06 1.15
N GLY A 925 -9.73 -29.46 1.89
CA GLY A 925 -11.13 -29.87 1.86
C GLY A 925 -11.82 -29.72 3.21
N TYR A 926 -12.59 -30.73 3.60
CA TYR A 926 -13.27 -30.79 4.89
C TYR A 926 -13.19 -32.20 5.46
N SER A 927 -13.34 -32.29 6.79
CA SER A 927 -13.41 -33.55 7.53
C SER A 927 -14.63 -33.53 8.45
N CYS A 928 -15.24 -34.68 8.72
CA CYS A 928 -16.32 -34.78 9.69
C CYS A 928 -15.79 -35.30 11.03
N ASP A 929 -15.94 -34.51 12.08
CA ASP A 929 -15.67 -34.93 13.44
C ASP A 929 -16.84 -35.77 13.97
N CYS A 930 -16.60 -37.07 14.10
CA CYS A 930 -17.57 -38.08 14.55
C CYS A 930 -17.40 -38.44 16.04
N SER A 931 -16.54 -37.74 16.78
CA SER A 931 -16.11 -38.13 18.14
C SER A 931 -17.28 -38.23 19.14
N LEU A 932 -18.28 -37.37 18.99
CA LEU A 932 -19.48 -37.30 19.85
C LEU A 932 -20.70 -38.04 19.26
N THR A 933 -20.49 -38.97 18.32
CA THR A 933 -21.57 -39.71 17.64
C THR A 933 -21.41 -41.22 17.87
N ALA A 934 -22.46 -42.01 17.66
CA ALA A 934 -22.38 -43.48 17.69
C ALA A 934 -21.79 -44.11 16.41
N TYR A 935 -21.20 -43.30 15.53
CA TYR A 935 -20.74 -43.67 14.20
C TYR A 935 -19.27 -43.28 13.99
N ASP A 936 -18.56 -43.99 13.11
CA ASP A 936 -17.20 -43.72 12.63
C ASP A 936 -17.22 -43.40 11.12
N GLY A 937 -16.04 -43.31 10.51
CA GLY A 937 -15.88 -43.09 9.07
C GLY A 937 -15.75 -41.61 8.67
N PRO A 938 -15.33 -41.32 7.43
CA PRO A 938 -15.02 -39.96 6.96
C PRO A 938 -16.24 -39.03 6.95
N PHE A 939 -17.45 -39.59 6.94
CA PHE A 939 -18.72 -38.85 6.90
C PHE A 939 -19.64 -39.16 8.10
N CYS A 940 -19.11 -39.83 9.13
CA CYS A 940 -19.86 -40.30 10.31
C CYS A 940 -21.02 -41.24 9.97
N THR A 941 -20.79 -42.17 9.04
CA THR A 941 -21.78 -43.13 8.53
C THR A 941 -21.50 -44.57 8.93
N ASP A 942 -20.33 -44.88 9.48
CA ASP A 942 -19.93 -46.26 9.78
C ASP A 942 -20.45 -46.65 11.16
N ASP A 943 -21.25 -47.71 11.24
CA ASP A 943 -21.84 -48.12 12.51
C ASP A 943 -20.80 -48.65 13.50
N VAL A 944 -20.83 -48.15 14.73
CA VAL A 944 -20.06 -48.75 15.82
C VAL A 944 -20.92 -49.79 16.51
N GLY A 945 -20.51 -51.06 16.40
CA GLY A 945 -21.18 -52.22 16.97
C GLY A 945 -20.24 -53.17 17.70
N GLY A 946 -20.82 -53.99 18.56
CA GLY A 946 -20.12 -54.97 19.38
C GLY A 946 -20.96 -56.24 19.56
N TYR A 947 -20.30 -57.38 19.45
CA TYR A 947 -20.87 -58.70 19.73
C TYR A 947 -20.65 -59.05 21.20
N PHE A 948 -21.74 -59.45 21.86
CA PHE A 948 -21.82 -59.79 23.27
C PHE A 948 -21.91 -61.31 23.43
N GLU A 949 -20.93 -61.90 24.11
CA GLU A 949 -21.02 -63.30 24.55
C GLU A 949 -21.86 -63.44 25.82
N THR A 950 -22.24 -64.69 26.14
CA THR A 950 -23.01 -65.02 27.35
C THR A 950 -22.37 -64.43 28.60
N GLY A 951 -23.14 -63.64 29.36
CA GLY A 951 -22.70 -63.02 30.60
C GLY A 951 -21.94 -61.69 30.45
N THR A 952 -21.78 -61.17 29.23
CA THR A 952 -21.08 -59.90 28.99
C THR A 952 -21.89 -58.70 29.49
N VAL A 953 -21.23 -57.77 30.19
CA VAL A 953 -21.77 -56.53 30.73
C VAL A 953 -20.95 -55.37 30.18
N VAL A 954 -21.61 -54.40 29.53
CA VAL A 954 -21.02 -53.08 29.27
C VAL A 954 -21.78 -52.08 30.11
N ARG A 955 -21.08 -51.44 31.06
CA ARG A 955 -21.63 -50.44 31.95
C ARG A 955 -20.98 -49.09 31.66
N TYR A 956 -21.81 -48.09 31.40
CA TYR A 956 -21.42 -46.70 31.25
C TYR A 956 -21.93 -45.91 32.47
N ASP A 957 -21.03 -45.27 33.20
CA ASP A 957 -21.36 -44.51 34.41
C ASP A 957 -21.39 -43.00 34.12
N PHE A 958 -22.44 -42.32 34.59
CA PHE A 958 -22.46 -40.86 34.57
C PHE A 958 -21.63 -40.33 35.75
N LEU A 959 -20.50 -39.68 35.46
CA LEU A 959 -19.57 -39.12 36.46
C LEU A 959 -20.30 -38.10 37.37
N GLN A 960 -19.96 -38.11 38.66
CA GLN A 960 -20.47 -37.15 39.66
C GLN A 960 -19.41 -36.05 39.89
N GLU A 961 -19.80 -34.78 39.84
CA GLU A 961 -18.96 -33.71 40.40
C GLU A 961 -18.90 -33.87 41.93
N ALA A 962 -17.88 -34.59 42.40
CA ALA A 962 -17.42 -34.48 43.78
C ALA A 962 -16.53 -33.24 43.89
N GLY A 963 -16.73 -32.46 44.96
CA GLY A 963 -16.23 -31.10 45.16
C GLY A 963 -14.77 -30.83 44.78
N SER A 964 -14.60 -29.67 44.11
CA SER A 964 -13.44 -28.77 44.11
C SER A 964 -12.04 -29.37 44.26
N PHE A 965 -11.20 -29.27 43.21
CA PHE A 965 -9.99 -28.43 43.16
C PHE A 965 -9.32 -28.55 41.77
N ALA A 966 -9.00 -27.38 41.17
CA ALA A 966 -8.09 -27.14 40.03
C ALA A 966 -8.47 -27.63 38.61
N LEU A 967 -9.08 -26.74 37.80
CA LEU A 967 -8.71 -26.38 36.41
C LEU A 967 -9.82 -25.50 35.81
N ARG A 968 -9.67 -24.17 35.92
CA ARG A 968 -10.45 -23.20 35.14
C ARG A 968 -9.67 -22.90 33.88
N GLU A 969 -9.98 -23.59 32.78
CA GLU A 969 -9.82 -23.11 31.39
C GLU A 969 -10.25 -24.19 30.40
N VAL A 970 -11.56 -24.37 30.19
CA VAL A 970 -12.17 -24.72 28.88
C VAL A 970 -13.64 -24.32 28.96
N LYS A 971 -13.99 -23.14 28.43
CA LYS A 971 -15.37 -22.73 28.18
C LYS A 971 -15.53 -22.39 26.70
N SER A 972 -15.62 -23.43 25.86
CA SER A 972 -16.10 -23.33 24.47
C SER A 972 -16.47 -24.70 23.88
N LEU A 973 -17.37 -25.42 24.54
CA LEU A 973 -18.08 -26.55 23.93
C LEU A 973 -19.58 -26.35 24.13
N SER A 974 -20.20 -25.57 23.24
CA SER A 974 -21.64 -25.57 23.03
C SER A 974 -22.01 -26.81 22.19
N GLY A 975 -22.46 -27.85 22.88
CA GLY A 975 -22.94 -29.11 22.30
C GLY A 975 -23.43 -30.03 23.40
N ALA A 976 -24.75 -30.11 23.58
CA ALA A 976 -25.53 -30.93 24.50
C ALA A 976 -24.78 -32.09 25.21
N GLY A 977 -24.10 -31.78 26.33
CA GLY A 977 -23.69 -32.76 27.34
C GLY A 977 -24.72 -32.75 28.47
N LEU A 978 -25.22 -33.93 28.87
CA LEU A 978 -26.15 -34.05 29.99
C LEU A 978 -25.43 -33.71 31.31
N PRO A 979 -25.93 -32.78 32.16
CA PRO A 979 -25.32 -32.52 33.47
C PRO A 979 -25.31 -33.78 34.34
N SER A 980 -24.23 -33.99 35.08
CA SER A 980 -24.08 -35.07 36.05
C SER A 980 -25.27 -35.11 37.03
N GLY A 981 -26.05 -36.20 37.02
CA GLY A 981 -27.25 -36.33 37.87
C GLY A 981 -28.45 -35.48 37.42
N ALA A 982 -28.66 -35.30 36.12
CA ALA A 982 -29.82 -34.58 35.59
C ALA A 982 -31.14 -35.36 35.75
N ASN A 983 -32.20 -34.67 36.20
CA ASN A 983 -33.58 -35.14 36.07
C ASN A 983 -34.02 -34.95 34.62
N LEU A 984 -34.39 -36.04 33.94
CA LEU A 984 -34.79 -36.00 32.54
C LEU A 984 -36.32 -35.93 32.42
N THR A 985 -36.81 -34.87 31.78
CA THR A 985 -38.18 -34.80 31.27
C THR A 985 -38.27 -35.24 29.81
N ARG A 986 -37.12 -35.38 29.14
CA ARG A 986 -37.01 -35.85 27.76
C ARG A 986 -35.78 -36.75 27.60
N GLU A 987 -35.95 -37.89 26.95
CA GLU A 987 -34.84 -38.75 26.54
C GLU A 987 -35.07 -39.36 25.16
N VAL A 988 -33.96 -39.55 24.44
CA VAL A 988 -33.89 -40.18 23.13
C VAL A 988 -32.90 -41.33 23.22
N LEU A 989 -33.40 -42.55 23.11
CA LEU A 989 -32.63 -43.79 23.08
C LEU A 989 -32.73 -44.40 21.68
N VAL A 990 -31.59 -44.51 21.00
CA VAL A 990 -31.49 -45.15 19.69
C VAL A 990 -30.48 -46.27 19.79
N PHE A 991 -30.82 -47.44 19.25
CA PHE A 991 -29.88 -48.55 19.11
C PHE A 991 -30.40 -49.55 18.08
N SER A 992 -29.51 -50.42 17.61
CA SER A 992 -29.86 -51.58 16.81
C SER A 992 -29.35 -52.86 17.46
N PHE A 993 -30.06 -53.96 17.26
CA PHE A 993 -29.70 -55.26 17.82
C PHE A 993 -29.97 -56.39 16.84
N SER A 994 -29.18 -57.45 16.91
CA SER A 994 -29.44 -58.73 16.25
C SER A 994 -29.18 -59.84 17.26
N THR A 995 -30.16 -60.72 17.44
CA THR A 995 -30.03 -61.87 18.34
C THR A 995 -30.96 -62.99 17.91
N SER A 996 -30.59 -64.22 18.27
CA SER A 996 -31.44 -65.40 18.22
C SER A 996 -31.74 -65.96 19.63
N SER A 997 -31.39 -65.21 20.68
CA SER A 997 -31.50 -65.63 22.08
C SER A 997 -32.64 -64.90 22.78
N THR A 998 -33.49 -65.65 23.47
CA THR A 998 -34.60 -65.13 24.30
C THR A 998 -34.74 -65.97 25.56
N PRO A 999 -35.13 -65.40 26.70
CA PRO A 999 -35.33 -63.98 26.98
C PRO A 999 -34.00 -63.21 27.13
N SER A 1000 -34.01 -61.88 26.93
CA SER A 1000 -32.79 -61.06 27.14
C SER A 1000 -33.09 -59.59 27.43
N ILE A 1001 -32.23 -58.92 28.19
CA ILE A 1001 -32.25 -57.46 28.38
C ILE A 1001 -31.33 -56.81 27.34
N LEU A 1002 -31.86 -55.90 26.53
CA LEU A 1002 -31.08 -55.21 25.48
C LEU A 1002 -30.37 -53.98 26.04
N VAL A 1003 -31.13 -53.11 26.69
CA VAL A 1003 -30.64 -51.87 27.32
C VAL A 1003 -31.36 -51.69 28.65
N TYR A 1004 -30.60 -51.37 29.70
CA TYR A 1004 -31.14 -51.02 31.01
C TYR A 1004 -30.49 -49.73 31.52
N ILE A 1005 -31.29 -48.72 31.81
CA ILE A 1005 -30.84 -47.42 32.31
C ILE A 1005 -31.29 -47.30 33.75
N SER A 1006 -30.34 -47.21 34.68
CA SER A 1006 -30.61 -47.14 36.12
C SER A 1006 -30.60 -45.69 36.63
N SER A 1007 -31.35 -45.46 37.70
CA SER A 1007 -31.31 -44.24 38.51
C SER A 1007 -30.81 -44.52 39.94
N ARG A 1008 -30.46 -43.45 40.66
CA ARG A 1008 -30.27 -43.46 42.12
C ARG A 1008 -31.59 -43.49 42.91
N THR A 1009 -32.74 -43.15 42.32
CA THR A 1009 -34.06 -43.05 42.96
C THR A 1009 -34.98 -44.25 42.69
N GLN A 1010 -34.42 -45.39 42.24
CA GLN A 1010 -35.14 -46.60 41.79
C GLN A 1010 -35.87 -46.47 40.45
N ASP A 1011 -35.86 -45.29 39.84
CA ASP A 1011 -36.38 -45.09 38.50
C ASP A 1011 -35.55 -45.91 37.49
N TYR A 1012 -36.18 -46.47 36.46
CA TYR A 1012 -35.47 -47.16 35.39
C TYR A 1012 -36.24 -47.16 34.07
N LEU A 1013 -35.46 -47.31 32.99
CA LEU A 1013 -35.94 -47.65 31.66
C LEU A 1013 -35.26 -48.95 31.22
N ALA A 1014 -36.06 -49.96 30.88
CA ALA A 1014 -35.57 -51.23 30.38
C ALA A 1014 -36.20 -51.58 29.03
N VAL A 1015 -35.40 -52.08 28.10
CA VAL A 1015 -35.86 -52.67 26.84
C VAL A 1015 -35.48 -54.15 26.85
N VAL A 1016 -36.48 -55.03 26.76
CA VAL A 1016 -36.31 -56.48 26.94
C VAL A 1016 -36.98 -57.28 25.82
N LEU A 1017 -36.44 -58.45 25.53
CA LEU A 1017 -37.07 -59.49 24.71
C LEU A 1017 -37.70 -60.53 25.63
N ARG A 1018 -38.99 -60.78 25.43
CA ARG A 1018 -39.75 -61.78 26.18
C ARG A 1018 -39.39 -63.20 25.74
N HIS A 1019 -39.84 -64.22 26.47
CA HIS A 1019 -39.58 -65.64 26.14
C HIS A 1019 -40.07 -66.08 24.76
N ASN A 1020 -41.11 -65.43 24.24
CA ASN A 1020 -41.65 -65.62 22.89
C ASN A 1020 -40.95 -64.73 21.83
N GLY A 1021 -39.93 -63.97 22.23
CA GLY A 1021 -39.16 -63.07 21.39
C GLY A 1021 -39.84 -61.75 21.02
N THR A 1022 -40.99 -61.42 21.61
CA THR A 1022 -41.62 -60.09 21.41
C THR A 1022 -40.90 -59.03 22.24
N LEU A 1023 -40.82 -57.82 21.71
CA LEU A 1023 -40.14 -56.70 22.35
C LEU A 1023 -41.05 -56.04 23.39
N GLN A 1024 -40.52 -55.73 24.57
CA GLN A 1024 -41.23 -55.01 25.62
C GLN A 1024 -40.37 -53.88 26.18
N ILE A 1025 -40.96 -52.69 26.31
CA ILE A 1025 -40.34 -51.52 26.94
C ILE A 1025 -40.98 -51.31 28.30
N ARG A 1026 -40.17 -51.07 29.33
CA ARG A 1026 -40.62 -50.92 30.73
C ARG A 1026 -40.11 -49.60 31.29
N TYR A 1027 -41.03 -48.77 31.79
CA TYR A 1027 -40.76 -47.51 32.47
C TYR A 1027 -41.20 -47.60 33.93
N SER A 1028 -40.28 -47.31 34.85
CA SER A 1028 -40.58 -47.08 36.26
C SER A 1028 -40.04 -45.70 36.60
N LEU A 1029 -40.92 -44.70 36.73
CA LEU A 1029 -40.55 -43.30 37.00
C LEU A 1029 -41.07 -42.80 38.37
N GLY A 1030 -41.66 -43.68 39.18
CA GLY A 1030 -42.38 -43.32 40.40
C GLY A 1030 -43.88 -43.08 40.18
N GLY A 1031 -44.67 -43.22 41.25
CA GLY A 1031 -46.13 -43.03 41.26
C GLY A 1031 -46.99 -44.28 40.98
N LEU A 1032 -46.44 -45.31 40.32
CA LEU A 1032 -47.09 -46.59 40.08
C LEU A 1032 -46.51 -47.70 40.97
N THR A 1033 -47.33 -48.70 41.34
CA THR A 1033 -46.88 -49.89 42.10
C THR A 1033 -46.17 -50.92 41.23
N GLU A 1034 -46.45 -50.94 39.93
CA GLU A 1034 -45.80 -51.78 38.92
C GLU A 1034 -45.30 -50.90 37.76
N PRO A 1035 -44.21 -51.29 37.07
CA PRO A 1035 -43.68 -50.52 35.95
C PRO A 1035 -44.67 -50.48 34.78
N TYR A 1036 -44.78 -49.32 34.14
CA TYR A 1036 -45.54 -49.18 32.91
C TYR A 1036 -44.86 -49.95 31.77
N THR A 1037 -45.59 -50.88 31.16
CA THR A 1037 -45.07 -51.77 30.12
C THR A 1037 -45.73 -51.47 28.77
N ILE A 1038 -44.91 -51.41 27.73
CA ILE A 1038 -45.35 -51.29 26.33
C ILE A 1038 -44.93 -52.57 25.63
N ASP A 1039 -45.91 -53.41 25.26
CA ASP A 1039 -45.68 -54.57 24.41
C ASP A 1039 -45.66 -54.11 22.95
N VAL A 1040 -44.51 -54.29 22.29
CA VAL A 1040 -44.21 -53.75 20.95
C VAL A 1040 -44.15 -54.89 19.96
N ASP A 1041 -45.13 -54.92 19.05
CA ASP A 1041 -45.31 -55.94 18.02
C ASP A 1041 -45.44 -57.39 18.58
N HIS A 1042 -46.29 -58.20 17.97
CA HIS A 1042 -46.49 -59.60 18.40
C HIS A 1042 -45.56 -60.57 17.67
N ARG A 1043 -44.64 -60.06 16.83
CA ARG A 1043 -43.65 -60.85 16.09
C ARG A 1043 -42.44 -61.20 16.94
N ASN A 1044 -41.82 -62.34 16.64
CA ASN A 1044 -40.55 -62.73 17.24
C ASN A 1044 -39.40 -61.93 16.62
N MET A 1045 -38.79 -61.07 17.43
CA MET A 1045 -37.69 -60.17 17.07
C MET A 1045 -36.30 -60.80 17.33
N ALA A 1046 -36.24 -62.00 17.91
CA ALA A 1046 -35.02 -62.77 18.08
C ALA A 1046 -34.83 -63.76 16.90
N ASN A 1047 -34.84 -63.22 15.69
CA ASN A 1047 -34.78 -63.97 14.44
C ASN A 1047 -33.37 -63.96 13.80
N GLY A 1048 -32.36 -63.40 14.48
CA GLY A 1048 -31.00 -63.23 13.98
C GLY A 1048 -30.80 -62.08 12.97
N GLN A 1049 -31.86 -61.36 12.59
CA GLN A 1049 -31.76 -60.18 11.73
C GLN A 1049 -31.52 -58.90 12.54
N PRO A 1050 -30.87 -57.88 11.96
CA PRO A 1050 -30.70 -56.59 12.62
C PRO A 1050 -32.01 -55.81 12.66
N HIS A 1051 -32.40 -55.39 13.86
CA HIS A 1051 -33.56 -54.55 14.14
C HIS A 1051 -33.12 -53.22 14.74
N SER A 1052 -33.76 -52.13 14.37
CA SER A 1052 -33.46 -50.77 14.84
C SER A 1052 -34.60 -50.24 15.71
N ILE A 1053 -34.25 -49.68 16.87
CA ILE A 1053 -35.19 -49.08 17.81
C ILE A 1053 -34.83 -47.61 17.99
N ASN A 1054 -35.82 -46.73 17.82
CA ASN A 1054 -35.74 -45.32 18.18
C ASN A 1054 -36.88 -45.00 19.15
N LEU A 1055 -36.52 -44.79 20.41
CA LEU A 1055 -37.43 -44.49 21.50
C LEU A 1055 -37.20 -43.05 21.96
N THR A 1056 -38.22 -42.22 21.87
CA THR A 1056 -38.19 -40.83 22.33
C THR A 1056 -39.31 -40.59 23.33
N ARG A 1057 -38.99 -40.18 24.55
CA ARG A 1057 -39.99 -39.70 25.51
C ARG A 1057 -39.88 -38.19 25.65
N ASN A 1058 -41.02 -37.50 25.64
CA ASN A 1058 -41.13 -36.09 25.99
C ASN A 1058 -42.29 -35.93 26.99
N LEU A 1059 -41.96 -35.63 28.25
CA LEU A 1059 -42.89 -35.61 29.37
C LEU A 1059 -43.66 -36.95 29.47
N ARG A 1060 -44.96 -36.94 29.16
CA ARG A 1060 -45.82 -38.13 29.18
C ARG A 1060 -45.89 -38.86 27.84
N GLU A 1061 -45.51 -38.21 26.74
CA GLU A 1061 -45.60 -38.78 25.39
C GLU A 1061 -44.37 -39.64 25.11
N ILE A 1062 -44.59 -40.90 24.73
CA ILE A 1062 -43.53 -41.84 24.31
C ILE A 1062 -43.76 -42.16 22.84
N ARG A 1063 -42.79 -41.84 21.99
CA ARG A 1063 -42.76 -42.19 20.57
C ARG A 1063 -41.76 -43.31 20.34
N LEU A 1064 -42.21 -44.37 19.68
CA LEU A 1064 -41.41 -45.53 19.37
C LEU A 1064 -41.46 -45.81 17.89
N GLN A 1065 -40.29 -45.91 17.26
CA GLN A 1065 -40.11 -46.39 15.92
C GLN A 1065 -39.32 -47.69 15.95
N LEU A 1066 -39.91 -48.75 15.43
CA LEU A 1066 -39.26 -50.05 15.23
C LEU A 1066 -38.98 -50.22 13.75
N ASP A 1067 -37.73 -50.49 13.39
CA ASP A 1067 -37.25 -50.60 12.01
C ASP A 1067 -37.75 -49.41 11.14
N HIS A 1068 -38.34 -49.71 9.98
CA HIS A 1068 -38.93 -48.72 9.07
C HIS A 1068 -40.45 -48.65 9.23
N TYR A 1069 -41.01 -49.23 10.30
CA TYR A 1069 -42.44 -49.14 10.56
C TYR A 1069 -42.84 -47.72 11.02
N PRO A 1070 -44.11 -47.33 10.83
CA PRO A 1070 -44.61 -46.04 11.30
C PRO A 1070 -44.36 -45.84 12.80
N VAL A 1071 -44.13 -44.60 13.21
CA VAL A 1071 -43.92 -44.25 14.61
C VAL A 1071 -45.22 -44.50 15.40
N SER A 1072 -45.13 -45.31 16.44
CA SER A 1072 -46.20 -45.55 17.40
C SER A 1072 -46.07 -44.60 18.59
N THR A 1073 -47.18 -43.97 18.99
CA THR A 1073 -47.20 -43.06 20.13
C THR A 1073 -47.98 -43.68 21.29
N TYR A 1074 -47.38 -43.65 22.47
CA TYR A 1074 -47.92 -44.12 23.74
C TYR A 1074 -47.92 -42.96 24.75
N THR A 1075 -48.70 -43.07 25.82
CA THR A 1075 -48.78 -42.04 26.86
C THR A 1075 -48.66 -42.66 28.24
N LEU A 1076 -47.78 -42.11 29.06
CA LEU A 1076 -47.63 -42.51 30.46
C LEU A 1076 -48.93 -42.28 31.24
N PRO A 1077 -49.37 -43.23 32.09
CA PRO A 1077 -50.56 -43.06 32.93
C PRO A 1077 -50.49 -41.79 33.79
N GLU A 1078 -51.64 -41.17 34.08
CA GLU A 1078 -51.69 -39.94 34.89
C GLU A 1078 -51.02 -40.08 36.27
N ALA A 1079 -51.16 -41.26 36.87
CA ALA A 1079 -50.55 -41.62 38.16
C ALA A 1079 -49.03 -41.83 38.12
N SER A 1080 -48.41 -41.97 36.93
CA SER A 1080 -46.96 -42.02 36.76
C SER A 1080 -46.36 -40.61 36.84
N ASP A 1081 -45.19 -40.50 37.46
CA ASP A 1081 -44.36 -39.29 37.34
C ASP A 1081 -43.88 -39.09 35.88
N THR A 1082 -43.43 -37.88 35.60
CA THR A 1082 -42.91 -37.41 34.32
C THR A 1082 -41.41 -37.12 34.35
N GLN A 1083 -40.77 -37.11 35.52
CA GLN A 1083 -39.32 -36.95 35.65
C GLN A 1083 -38.63 -38.30 35.83
N PHE A 1084 -37.59 -38.56 35.02
CA PHE A 1084 -36.65 -39.65 35.26
C PHE A 1084 -35.51 -39.10 36.09
N ASN A 1085 -35.59 -39.30 37.40
CA ASN A 1085 -34.73 -38.59 38.35
C ASN A 1085 -33.34 -39.22 38.40
N LEU A 1086 -32.30 -38.43 38.65
CA LEU A 1086 -30.94 -38.88 39.01
C LEU A 1086 -30.39 -40.11 38.23
N VAL A 1087 -30.43 -40.06 36.89
CA VAL A 1087 -29.89 -41.14 36.03
C VAL A 1087 -28.43 -41.44 36.38
N LYS A 1088 -28.12 -42.72 36.58
CA LYS A 1088 -26.87 -43.22 37.19
C LYS A 1088 -25.97 -43.93 36.19
N SER A 1089 -26.49 -44.94 35.50
CA SER A 1089 -25.69 -45.80 34.63
C SER A 1089 -26.52 -46.38 33.49
N ILE A 1090 -25.85 -46.71 32.38
CA ILE A 1090 -26.41 -47.48 31.26
C ILE A 1090 -25.75 -48.86 31.26
N PHE A 1091 -26.55 -49.91 31.21
CA PHE A 1091 -26.12 -51.30 31.08
C PHE A 1091 -26.57 -51.88 29.74
N LEU A 1092 -25.63 -52.52 29.05
CA LEU A 1092 -25.86 -53.28 27.82
C LEU A 1092 -25.39 -54.72 28.06
N GLY A 1093 -26.13 -55.70 27.53
CA GLY A 1093 -25.81 -57.11 27.75
C GLY A 1093 -26.52 -57.67 28.98
N LYS A 1094 -25.74 -58.04 29.99
CA LYS A 1094 -26.23 -58.46 31.30
C LYS A 1094 -26.25 -57.26 32.27
N VAL A 1095 -27.23 -57.23 33.17
CA VAL A 1095 -27.38 -56.16 34.17
C VAL A 1095 -26.78 -56.62 35.49
N PHE A 1096 -25.83 -55.84 36.02
CA PHE A 1096 -25.24 -56.05 37.34
C PHE A 1096 -25.18 -54.72 38.09
N GLU A 1097 -26.15 -54.49 38.97
CA GLU A 1097 -26.29 -53.25 39.73
C GLU A 1097 -26.36 -53.55 41.24
N THR A 1098 -25.80 -52.67 42.07
CA THR A 1098 -25.84 -52.79 43.53
C THR A 1098 -26.96 -51.92 44.10
N GLY A 1099 -28.08 -52.53 44.50
CA GLY A 1099 -29.28 -51.82 45.02
C GLY A 1099 -30.59 -52.60 44.86
N GLN A 1100 -31.73 -51.93 45.04
CA GLN A 1100 -33.06 -52.49 44.68
C GLN A 1100 -33.23 -52.42 43.15
N ILE A 1101 -33.26 -53.60 42.51
CA ILE A 1101 -33.60 -53.79 41.09
C ILE A 1101 -34.94 -54.52 41.05
N ASP A 1102 -35.76 -54.28 40.02
CA ASP A 1102 -36.99 -55.06 39.81
C ASP A 1102 -36.67 -56.57 39.79
N PRO A 1103 -37.11 -57.34 40.80
CA PRO A 1103 -36.80 -58.77 40.90
C PRO A 1103 -37.37 -59.55 39.71
N ILE A 1104 -38.49 -59.10 39.12
CA ILE A 1104 -39.10 -59.71 37.94
C ILE A 1104 -38.18 -59.56 36.73
N LEU A 1105 -37.50 -58.41 36.60
CA LEU A 1105 -36.59 -58.16 35.47
C LEU A 1105 -35.34 -59.05 35.56
N ILE A 1106 -34.80 -59.22 36.76
CA ILE A 1106 -33.60 -60.01 37.01
C ILE A 1106 -33.88 -61.51 36.91
N GLU A 1107 -34.97 -61.99 37.50
CA GLU A 1107 -35.34 -63.41 37.49
C GLU A 1107 -35.74 -63.88 36.08
N ARG A 1108 -36.47 -63.06 35.31
CA ARG A 1108 -37.03 -63.48 34.02
C ARG A 1108 -36.16 -63.19 32.80
N TYR A 1109 -35.37 -62.12 32.79
CA TYR A 1109 -34.70 -61.65 31.56
C TYR A 1109 -33.16 -61.53 31.66
N ASN A 1110 -32.58 -61.60 32.86
CA ASN A 1110 -31.15 -61.30 33.08
C ASN A 1110 -30.22 -62.54 33.07
N THR A 1111 -30.77 -63.75 32.92
CA THR A 1111 -30.00 -65.01 32.89
C THR A 1111 -30.31 -65.78 31.61
N PRO A 1112 -29.35 -65.97 30.68
CA PRO A 1112 -27.92 -65.65 30.76
C PRO A 1112 -27.53 -64.19 30.46
N GLY A 1113 -28.50 -63.31 30.14
CA GLY A 1113 -28.27 -61.95 29.63
C GLY A 1113 -28.36 -61.90 28.10
N PHE A 1114 -28.10 -60.74 27.49
CA PHE A 1114 -28.11 -60.63 26.03
C PHE A 1114 -26.88 -61.28 25.38
N VAL A 1115 -27.16 -62.07 24.33
CA VAL A 1115 -26.17 -62.71 23.46
C VAL A 1115 -26.52 -62.34 22.03
N GLY A 1116 -25.59 -61.75 21.31
CA GLY A 1116 -25.85 -61.21 19.98
C GLY A 1116 -25.10 -59.91 19.76
N CYS A 1117 -25.52 -59.13 18.77
CA CYS A 1117 -24.83 -57.90 18.38
C CYS A 1117 -25.67 -56.67 18.71
N LEU A 1118 -25.07 -55.68 19.37
CA LEU A 1118 -25.64 -54.34 19.55
C LEU A 1118 -24.83 -53.34 18.72
N SER A 1119 -25.48 -52.38 18.08
CA SER A 1119 -24.84 -51.27 17.37
C SER A 1119 -25.62 -49.98 17.52
N ARG A 1120 -25.01 -48.84 17.17
CA ARG A 1120 -25.63 -47.50 17.18
C ARG A 1120 -26.22 -47.09 18.53
N VAL A 1121 -25.74 -47.67 19.64
CA VAL A 1121 -26.29 -47.40 20.97
C VAL A 1121 -25.98 -45.96 21.34
N GLN A 1122 -27.02 -45.14 21.43
CA GLN A 1122 -26.93 -43.72 21.75
C GLN A 1122 -28.07 -43.27 22.67
N LEU A 1123 -27.74 -42.59 23.77
CA LEU A 1123 -28.70 -41.96 24.67
C LEU A 1123 -28.41 -40.46 24.78
N ASN A 1124 -29.33 -39.60 24.34
CA ASN A 1124 -29.19 -38.13 24.42
C ASN A 1124 -27.84 -37.60 23.92
N GLY A 1125 -27.27 -38.21 22.87
CA GLY A 1125 -25.96 -37.85 22.31
C GLY A 1125 -24.79 -38.73 22.77
N MET A 1126 -24.91 -39.44 23.90
CA MET A 1126 -23.84 -40.28 24.45
C MET A 1126 -23.80 -41.67 23.78
N ALA A 1127 -22.63 -42.09 23.32
CA ALA A 1127 -22.43 -43.37 22.62
C ALA A 1127 -21.63 -44.38 23.48
N PRO A 1128 -22.27 -45.07 24.45
CA PRO A 1128 -21.58 -45.93 25.41
C PRO A 1128 -20.80 -47.09 24.76
N LEU A 1129 -21.33 -47.66 23.68
CA LEU A 1129 -20.67 -48.77 22.98
C LEU A 1129 -19.43 -48.31 22.21
N LYS A 1130 -19.46 -47.10 21.63
CA LYS A 1130 -18.29 -46.52 20.96
C LYS A 1130 -17.17 -46.23 21.94
N ALA A 1131 -17.51 -45.61 23.07
CA ALA A 1131 -16.53 -45.34 24.11
C ALA A 1131 -15.96 -46.63 24.74
N ALA A 1132 -16.72 -47.74 24.77
CA ALA A 1132 -16.21 -49.05 25.19
C ALA A 1132 -15.20 -49.67 24.21
N LEU A 1133 -15.38 -49.44 22.90
CA LEU A 1133 -14.60 -50.10 21.83
C LEU A 1133 -13.46 -49.25 21.25
N ARG A 1134 -13.44 -47.94 21.51
CA ARG A 1134 -12.52 -46.97 20.87
C ARG A 1134 -11.72 -46.10 21.84
N SER A 1135 -12.08 -46.03 23.13
CA SER A 1135 -11.39 -45.14 24.09
C SER A 1135 -10.22 -45.80 24.81
N GLY A 1136 -9.15 -45.03 25.03
CA GLY A 1136 -8.07 -45.36 25.98
C GLY A 1136 -8.51 -45.16 27.45
N VAL A 1137 -7.59 -45.48 28.37
CA VAL A 1137 -7.73 -45.79 29.83
C VAL A 1137 -8.52 -44.80 30.74
N ALA A 1138 -9.19 -43.76 30.22
CA ALA A 1138 -9.88 -42.73 31.01
C ALA A 1138 -11.39 -42.51 30.75
N ALA A 1139 -12.08 -43.41 30.03
CA ALA A 1139 -13.54 -43.32 29.82
C ALA A 1139 -14.34 -43.88 31.02
N PRO A 1140 -15.53 -43.35 31.37
CA PRO A 1140 -16.33 -43.81 32.52
C PRO A 1140 -17.10 -45.11 32.19
N ILE A 1141 -16.37 -46.13 31.75
CA ILE A 1141 -16.91 -47.40 31.25
C ILE A 1141 -16.22 -48.57 31.91
N SER A 1142 -17.01 -49.56 32.29
CA SER A 1142 -16.53 -50.86 32.76
C SER A 1142 -17.10 -51.98 31.90
N ILE A 1143 -16.23 -52.87 31.43
CA ILE A 1143 -16.59 -54.04 30.61
C ILE A 1143 -16.26 -55.29 31.43
N LEU A 1144 -17.22 -56.19 31.58
CA LEU A 1144 -17.05 -57.48 32.25
C LEU A 1144 -17.52 -58.60 31.30
N GLY A 1145 -16.66 -59.56 30.96
CA GLY A 1145 -16.94 -60.57 29.93
C GLY A 1145 -16.25 -60.27 28.60
N ILE A 1146 -16.72 -60.88 27.50
CA ILE A 1146 -16.08 -60.80 26.18
C ILE A 1146 -16.95 -59.97 25.23
N LEU A 1147 -16.47 -58.77 24.91
CA LEU A 1147 -17.05 -57.86 23.93
C LEU A 1147 -16.13 -57.77 22.70
N VAL A 1148 -16.63 -58.16 21.53
CA VAL A 1148 -15.84 -58.16 20.27
C VAL A 1148 -16.39 -57.08 19.33
N PRO A 1149 -15.56 -56.15 18.79
CA PRO A 1149 -16.02 -55.20 17.77
C PRO A 1149 -16.65 -55.93 16.58
N SER A 1150 -17.84 -55.50 16.15
CA SER A 1150 -18.58 -56.14 15.05
C SER A 1150 -19.43 -55.11 14.30
N ASN A 1151 -19.64 -55.33 13.00
CA ASN A 1151 -20.51 -54.49 12.17
C ASN A 1151 -22.00 -54.82 12.34
N CYS A 1152 -22.34 -55.82 13.16
CA CYS A 1152 -23.70 -56.25 13.47
C CYS A 1152 -24.63 -56.46 12.26
N GLY A 1153 -24.08 -56.83 11.10
CA GLY A 1153 -24.84 -57.05 9.86
C GLY A 1153 -25.31 -55.78 9.15
N ALA A 1154 -24.77 -54.60 9.49
CA ALA A 1154 -25.05 -53.36 8.77
C ALA A 1154 -24.37 -53.36 7.39
N SER A 1155 -25.15 -53.03 6.35
CA SER A 1155 -24.63 -52.82 4.99
C SER A 1155 -24.07 -51.39 4.87
N PRO A 1156 -22.81 -51.19 4.46
CA PRO A 1156 -22.29 -49.83 4.26
C PRO A 1156 -23.01 -49.16 3.08
N LEU A 1157 -23.43 -47.90 3.26
CA LEU A 1157 -23.83 -47.04 2.14
C LEU A 1157 -22.56 -46.66 1.38
N THR A 1158 -22.35 -47.24 0.20
CA THR A 1158 -21.24 -46.91 -0.69
C THR A 1158 -21.47 -45.55 -1.35
N ILE A 1159 -21.06 -44.47 -0.67
CA ILE A 1159 -20.74 -43.21 -1.33
C ILE A 1159 -19.24 -43.26 -1.61
N SER A 1160 -18.84 -43.12 -2.87
CA SER A 1160 -17.43 -43.12 -3.26
C SER A 1160 -16.68 -42.03 -2.47
N PRO A 1161 -15.57 -42.36 -1.78
CA PRO A 1161 -14.73 -41.32 -1.20
C PRO A 1161 -14.17 -40.45 -2.32
N MET A 1162 -14.26 -39.12 -2.17
CA MET A 1162 -13.35 -38.26 -2.90
C MET A 1162 -11.94 -38.64 -2.46
N ALA A 1163 -11.05 -38.92 -3.42
CA ALA A 1163 -9.66 -39.18 -3.12
C ALA A 1163 -9.11 -38.00 -2.32
N SER A 1164 -8.68 -38.23 -1.08
CA SER A 1164 -7.74 -37.35 -0.42
C SER A 1164 -6.53 -37.28 -1.34
N ALA A 1165 -6.30 -36.15 -2.01
CA ALA A 1165 -5.04 -35.93 -2.68
C ALA A 1165 -3.96 -36.04 -1.61
N SER A 1166 -3.16 -37.11 -1.67
CA SER A 1166 -1.98 -37.29 -0.85
C SER A 1166 -1.11 -36.04 -1.04
N ASP A 1167 -0.74 -35.39 0.06
CA ASP A 1167 0.25 -34.31 0.04
C ASP A 1167 1.48 -34.82 -0.74
N PRO A 1168 1.88 -34.15 -1.85
CA PRO A 1168 3.08 -34.53 -2.59
C PRO A 1168 4.35 -34.54 -1.73
N TRP A 1169 4.31 -33.99 -0.51
CA TRP A 1169 5.45 -33.79 0.37
C TRP A 1169 5.40 -34.57 1.69
N HIS A 1170 4.36 -35.36 1.97
CA HIS A 1170 4.34 -36.28 3.12
C HIS A 1170 4.69 -37.72 2.70
N ILE A 1171 5.97 -38.09 2.82
CA ILE A 1171 6.39 -39.49 2.89
C ILE A 1171 6.13 -39.96 4.33
N GLU A 1172 5.22 -40.92 4.51
CA GLU A 1172 4.92 -41.53 5.81
C GLU A 1172 6.16 -42.21 6.41
N VAL A 1173 6.53 -41.72 7.59
CA VAL A 1173 7.48 -42.32 8.51
C VAL A 1173 6.80 -43.49 9.21
N TYR A 1174 6.79 -44.67 8.58
CA TYR A 1174 6.52 -45.94 9.25
C TYR A 1174 7.24 -47.09 8.53
N LEU A 1175 8.57 -47.17 8.73
CA LEU A 1175 9.36 -48.41 8.59
C LEU A 1175 10.78 -48.19 9.13
N SER A 1176 10.89 -47.99 10.44
CA SER A 1176 12.15 -48.12 11.16
C SER A 1176 12.43 -49.60 11.45
N THR A 1177 12.97 -50.35 10.48
CA THR A 1177 13.79 -51.57 10.68
C THR A 1177 14.34 -52.14 9.36
N ALA A 1178 15.11 -51.37 8.61
CA ALA A 1178 16.21 -51.89 7.77
C ALA A 1178 17.06 -50.70 7.30
N GLY A 1179 18.33 -50.68 7.71
CA GLY A 1179 19.23 -49.58 7.42
C GLY A 1179 19.57 -49.48 5.94
N VAL A 1180 19.29 -48.32 5.34
CA VAL A 1180 20.07 -47.75 4.23
C VAL A 1180 20.10 -46.23 4.45
N VAL A 1181 21.29 -45.70 4.68
CA VAL A 1181 21.56 -44.27 4.80
C VAL A 1181 21.65 -43.68 3.39
N PHE A 1182 20.85 -42.65 3.09
CA PHE A 1182 21.10 -41.76 1.95
C PHE A 1182 21.39 -40.35 2.47
N PRO A 1183 22.56 -39.75 2.16
CA PRO A 1183 22.92 -38.42 2.63
C PRO A 1183 22.31 -37.35 1.71
N PHE A 1184 21.57 -36.41 2.29
CA PHE A 1184 21.31 -35.11 1.66
C PHE A 1184 22.44 -34.16 2.07
N ASN A 1185 23.30 -33.79 1.11
CA ASN A 1185 24.26 -32.70 1.27
C ASN A 1185 23.59 -31.38 0.86
N GLU A 1186 23.62 -30.42 1.78
CA GLU A 1186 23.71 -29.00 1.42
C GLU A 1186 25.06 -28.71 0.73
N ASP A 1187 25.04 -27.65 -0.07
CA ASP A 1187 26.16 -26.93 -0.68
C ASP A 1187 26.81 -27.43 -1.99
N ARG A 1188 26.86 -26.45 -2.91
CA ARG A 1188 27.69 -26.26 -4.13
C ARG A 1188 27.04 -26.57 -5.48
N ALA A 1189 26.53 -25.48 -6.07
CA ALA A 1189 26.52 -25.30 -7.52
C ALA A 1189 27.96 -25.18 -8.07
N ILE A 1190 28.28 -26.01 -9.07
CA ILE A 1190 28.95 -25.69 -10.36
C ILE A 1190 29.23 -27.02 -11.08
N GLY A 1191 28.85 -27.11 -12.37
CA GLY A 1191 29.59 -27.86 -13.39
C GLY A 1191 28.99 -29.17 -13.93
N ASN A 1192 28.37 -29.06 -15.10
CA ASN A 1192 28.29 -30.02 -16.22
C ASN A 1192 28.30 -31.55 -15.96
N GLY A 1193 27.21 -32.21 -16.36
CA GLY A 1193 27.22 -33.64 -16.70
C GLY A 1193 25.81 -34.20 -16.94
N VAL A 1194 25.34 -34.23 -18.20
CA VAL A 1194 24.06 -34.86 -18.57
C VAL A 1194 24.27 -36.37 -18.70
N ASP A 1195 23.48 -37.14 -17.95
CA ASP A 1195 23.58 -38.59 -17.81
C ASP A 1195 22.98 -39.34 -19.03
N ARG A 1196 23.77 -40.23 -19.63
CA ARG A 1196 23.60 -40.76 -21.01
C ARG A 1196 22.56 -41.87 -21.17
N ASN A 1197 21.76 -42.17 -20.14
CA ASN A 1197 20.86 -43.32 -20.13
C ASN A 1197 19.38 -43.01 -20.44
N PHE A 1198 18.94 -41.75 -20.33
CA PHE A 1198 17.56 -41.36 -20.65
C PHE A 1198 17.28 -41.22 -22.15
N ALA A 1199 18.28 -40.87 -22.96
CA ALA A 1199 18.13 -40.69 -24.40
C ALA A 1199 17.83 -42.01 -25.15
N ILE A 1200 18.36 -43.14 -24.63
CA ILE A 1200 18.18 -44.46 -25.26
C ILE A 1200 16.74 -44.96 -25.05
N ILE A 1201 16.17 -44.74 -23.86
CA ILE A 1201 14.80 -45.15 -23.53
C ILE A 1201 13.78 -44.29 -24.29
N GLY A 1202 14.01 -42.98 -24.38
CA GLY A 1202 13.16 -42.08 -25.20
C GLY A 1202 13.20 -42.43 -26.70
N GLY A 1203 14.36 -42.82 -27.21
CA GLY A 1203 14.51 -43.25 -28.60
C GLY A 1203 13.73 -44.53 -28.94
N ILE A 1204 13.73 -45.52 -28.04
CA ILE A 1204 12.99 -46.78 -28.24
C ILE A 1204 11.48 -46.53 -28.22
N ILE A 1205 10.98 -45.70 -27.30
CA ILE A 1205 9.55 -45.36 -27.20
C ILE A 1205 9.09 -44.62 -28.46
N SER A 1206 9.90 -43.68 -28.97
CA SER A 1206 9.61 -42.96 -30.22
C SER A 1206 9.54 -43.89 -31.43
N MET A 1207 10.44 -44.87 -31.54
CA MET A 1207 10.44 -45.88 -32.62
C MET A 1207 9.18 -46.76 -32.62
N VAL A 1208 8.70 -47.16 -31.44
CA VAL A 1208 7.47 -47.95 -31.30
C VAL A 1208 6.24 -47.14 -31.68
N ILE A 1209 6.16 -45.87 -31.26
CA ILE A 1209 5.05 -44.98 -31.64
C ILE A 1209 5.03 -44.73 -33.15
N PHE A 1210 6.21 -44.53 -33.76
CA PHE A 1210 6.31 -44.26 -35.19
C PHE A 1210 5.92 -45.47 -36.05
N THR A 1211 6.27 -46.68 -35.63
CA THR A 1211 5.87 -47.92 -36.32
C THR A 1211 4.36 -48.17 -36.24
N VAL A 1212 3.73 -47.90 -35.09
CA VAL A 1212 2.27 -47.98 -34.93
C VAL A 1212 1.56 -46.96 -35.83
N LEU A 1213 2.06 -45.72 -35.90
CA LEU A 1213 1.52 -44.70 -36.80
C LEU A 1213 1.67 -45.08 -38.28
N CYS A 1214 2.79 -45.67 -38.68
CA CYS A 1214 2.99 -46.12 -40.05
C CYS A 1214 2.01 -47.25 -40.44
N ILE A 1215 1.74 -48.19 -39.54
CA ILE A 1215 0.75 -49.25 -39.75
C ILE A 1215 -0.65 -48.66 -39.87
N MET A 1216 -1.01 -47.70 -38.99
CA MET A 1216 -2.29 -46.99 -39.08
C MET A 1216 -2.47 -46.25 -40.40
N VAL A 1217 -1.43 -45.55 -40.88
CA VAL A 1217 -1.46 -44.87 -42.18
C VAL A 1217 -1.61 -45.87 -43.33
N PHE A 1218 -0.97 -47.04 -43.25
CA PHE A 1218 -1.12 -48.08 -44.28
C PHE A 1218 -2.52 -48.70 -44.29
N VAL A 1219 -3.11 -48.93 -43.12
CA VAL A 1219 -4.48 -49.44 -42.97
C VAL A 1219 -5.48 -48.40 -43.48
N ILE A 1220 -5.31 -47.12 -43.13
CA ILE A 1220 -6.11 -46.00 -43.62
C ILE A 1220 -6.00 -45.90 -45.16
N ARG A 1221 -4.79 -45.96 -45.72
CA ARG A 1221 -4.62 -45.94 -47.19
C ARG A 1221 -5.22 -47.15 -47.89
N HIS A 1222 -5.27 -48.29 -47.23
CA HIS A 1222 -5.89 -49.51 -47.77
C HIS A 1222 -7.42 -49.44 -47.70
N THR A 1223 -8.00 -48.89 -46.63
CA THR A 1223 -9.46 -48.75 -46.48
C THR A 1223 -10.04 -47.64 -47.36
N PHE A 1224 -9.28 -46.58 -47.64
CA PHE A 1224 -9.72 -45.48 -48.51
C PHE A 1224 -9.50 -45.71 -50.02
N ARG A 1225 -8.89 -46.83 -50.44
CA ARG A 1225 -8.68 -47.13 -51.88
C ARG A 1225 -9.91 -47.73 -52.58
N HIS A 1226 -10.94 -48.12 -51.84
CA HIS A 1226 -12.20 -48.64 -52.36
C HIS A 1226 -13.40 -47.92 -51.75
N LYS A 1227 -13.66 -46.69 -52.20
CA LYS A 1227 -15.03 -46.13 -52.32
C LYS A 1227 -14.95 -44.80 -53.05
N GLY A 1228 -15.53 -44.77 -54.24
CA GLY A 1228 -15.57 -43.61 -55.11
C GLY A 1228 -16.65 -42.59 -54.70
N SER A 1229 -16.32 -41.34 -55.03
CA SER A 1229 -17.17 -40.20 -55.44
C SER A 1229 -18.41 -39.87 -54.61
N TYR A 1230 -18.41 -38.70 -53.96
CA TYR A 1230 -19.47 -37.70 -54.09
C TYR A 1230 -18.88 -36.28 -53.95
N HIS A 1231 -19.31 -35.41 -54.86
CA HIS A 1231 -19.03 -33.97 -54.94
C HIS A 1231 -20.06 -33.21 -54.10
N THR A 1232 -19.62 -32.27 -53.27
CA THR A 1232 -20.42 -31.07 -52.93
C THR A 1232 -19.51 -29.85 -52.85
N ASN A 1233 -20.02 -28.76 -53.42
CA ASN A 1233 -19.33 -27.50 -53.68
C ASN A 1233 -19.21 -26.65 -52.41
N GLU A 1234 -17.99 -26.22 -52.08
CA GLU A 1234 -17.76 -25.12 -51.13
C GLU A 1234 -17.51 -23.82 -51.91
N ALA A 1235 -18.25 -22.78 -51.54
CA ALA A 1235 -18.09 -21.43 -52.06
C ALA A 1235 -16.80 -20.82 -51.50
N LYS A 1236 -15.83 -20.57 -52.40
CA LYS A 1236 -14.66 -19.74 -52.13
C LYS A 1236 -15.06 -18.28 -52.05
N GLY A 1237 -14.87 -17.63 -50.91
CA GLY A 1237 -15.02 -16.18 -50.81
C GLY A 1237 -15.02 -15.64 -49.38
N ALA A 1238 -13.95 -15.86 -48.61
CA ALA A 1238 -13.71 -15.12 -47.37
C ALA A 1238 -12.25 -15.17 -46.88
N GLU A 1239 -11.25 -15.21 -47.78
CA GLU A 1239 -9.83 -15.21 -47.39
C GLU A 1239 -9.15 -13.83 -47.47
N SER A 1240 -9.91 -12.72 -47.56
CA SER A 1240 -9.29 -11.39 -47.64
C SER A 1240 -10.17 -10.26 -47.08
N ALA A 1241 -10.50 -10.30 -45.79
CA ALA A 1241 -11.11 -9.14 -45.10
C ALA A 1241 -10.51 -8.96 -43.70
N ASP A 1242 -9.97 -7.76 -43.43
CA ASP A 1242 -9.09 -7.46 -42.29
C ASP A 1242 -9.80 -7.11 -40.96
N CYS A 1243 -11.14 -7.02 -40.89
CA CYS A 1243 -11.87 -6.79 -39.63
C CYS A 1243 -13.36 -7.22 -39.73
N ALA A 1244 -13.95 -7.59 -38.58
CA ALA A 1244 -15.28 -8.20 -38.44
C ALA A 1244 -16.46 -7.28 -38.83
N ASP A 1245 -16.29 -5.96 -38.80
CA ASP A 1245 -17.38 -5.01 -39.08
C ASP A 1245 -17.60 -4.75 -40.59
N ALA A 1246 -16.69 -5.22 -41.46
CA ALA A 1246 -16.85 -5.10 -42.92
C ALA A 1246 -17.62 -6.27 -43.56
N ALA A 1247 -17.83 -7.38 -42.84
CA ALA A 1247 -18.58 -8.53 -43.34
C ALA A 1247 -20.11 -8.40 -43.17
N ILE A 1248 -20.58 -7.38 -42.42
CA ILE A 1248 -21.97 -7.27 -41.96
C ILE A 1248 -22.82 -6.26 -42.78
N ILE A 1249 -22.20 -5.41 -43.61
CA ILE A 1249 -22.90 -4.30 -44.30
C ILE A 1249 -23.45 -4.66 -45.70
N VAL A 1250 -23.22 -5.88 -46.21
CA VAL A 1250 -23.78 -6.31 -47.50
C VAL A 1250 -24.71 -7.49 -47.29
N ASN A 1251 -25.98 -7.20 -46.99
CA ASN A 1251 -27.12 -8.06 -47.36
C ASN A 1251 -28.42 -7.27 -47.18
N ASP A 1252 -28.96 -6.77 -48.30
CA ASP A 1252 -30.33 -6.26 -48.44
C ASP A 1252 -31.16 -7.30 -49.23
N PRO A 1253 -32.50 -7.31 -49.17
CA PRO A 1253 -33.26 -8.51 -48.86
C PRO A 1253 -34.24 -8.81 -49.99
N ALA A 1254 -34.01 -9.90 -50.72
CA ALA A 1254 -35.01 -10.40 -51.64
C ALA A 1254 -34.87 -11.91 -51.74
N PHE A 1255 -35.70 -12.65 -50.99
CA PHE A 1255 -36.56 -13.69 -51.55
C PHE A 1255 -37.46 -14.26 -50.46
N SER A 1256 -38.77 -14.16 -50.72
CA SER A 1256 -39.87 -14.78 -49.98
C SER A 1256 -40.04 -16.25 -50.34
N GLU A 1257 -40.87 -16.94 -49.53
CA GLU A 1257 -41.46 -18.29 -49.72
C GLU A 1257 -40.51 -19.46 -49.35
N THR A 1258 -40.88 -20.47 -48.56
CA THR A 1258 -42.17 -21.01 -48.11
C THR A 1258 -42.00 -21.77 -46.78
N ILE A 1259 -43.09 -21.80 -46.03
CA ILE A 1259 -43.40 -22.61 -44.86
C ILE A 1259 -43.29 -24.11 -45.17
N ASP A 1260 -42.66 -24.91 -44.29
CA ASP A 1260 -43.27 -26.17 -43.86
C ASP A 1260 -42.79 -26.65 -42.48
N GLU A 1261 -43.69 -27.32 -41.79
CA GLU A 1261 -43.73 -27.65 -40.38
C GLU A 1261 -42.80 -28.80 -39.95
N SER A 1262 -42.51 -28.79 -38.65
CA SER A 1262 -42.62 -29.93 -37.73
C SER A 1262 -41.33 -30.49 -37.10
N LYS A 1263 -41.46 -30.67 -35.77
CA LYS A 1263 -40.79 -31.60 -34.83
C LYS A 1263 -39.67 -31.06 -33.92
N LYS A 1264 -40.15 -30.59 -32.75
CA LYS A 1264 -39.79 -30.99 -31.37
C LYS A 1264 -38.57 -31.90 -31.16
N GLU A 1265 -37.72 -31.43 -30.21
CA GLU A 1265 -37.10 -32.12 -29.04
C GLU A 1265 -36.36 -33.45 -29.32
N TRP A 1266 -35.15 -33.71 -28.79
CA TRP A 1266 -34.78 -33.78 -27.36
C TRP A 1266 -33.27 -33.58 -27.14
N PHE A 1267 -32.94 -33.15 -25.92
CA PHE A 1267 -31.62 -33.13 -25.29
C PHE A 1267 -31.01 -34.53 -25.11
N ILE A 1268 -29.69 -34.61 -25.22
CA ILE A 1268 -28.81 -35.23 -24.21
C ILE A 1268 -27.75 -34.19 -23.85
#